data_AF-A0A2E5ZQT0-F1
#
_entry.id   AF-A0A2E5ZQT0-F1
#
_cell.length_a   1.000
_cell.length_b   1.000
_cell.length_c   1.000
_cell.angle_alpha   90.00
_cell.angle_beta   90.00
_cell.angle_gamma   90.00
#
_symmetry.space_group_name_H-M   'P 1'
#
loop_
_entity.id
_entity.type
_entity.pdbx_description
1 polymer ?
#
loop_
_entity_poly.entity_id
_entity_poly.type
_entity_poly.pdbx_seq_one_letter_code
_entity_poly.pdbx_strand_id
1 'polypeptide(L)'
;MRNVFYIFLFAFNCVVFGQNNKQLNVVFIAVDDLKPTIRSFGDANAITPNMDMLARKSTLFLNAHTQQAICSPSRISLLTGLRPDKTQVYDLKTQMRDKLPDVITIPQHFKLNGYTTAGVGKIFDPRGVDKQSDGVSWSLPYKRAHQLKYHKDWGPPMVGYYHNHQIKEKIKSIVKNKNIPPSKVGDFLKTIFRPPFSSSPAPDEAYPDGAIAAEALRMIDDLSNKRKPFFLAVGFKRPHLPFSAPEKYWNLYGRDRIPLAAFQQRGSNIGRLAFKGPGEISKYPMDDRFYTTDNNGQLNLDTEFQRELVHGYYACTSFIDFQIGKIINKLKKEGLMNNTVIIIWGDHGFHLGDHRMWTKHSNFEQATRSPLIIYNPRTRAAQKIISPTEFVDIFPTLTDMAQIVPPSNVDGTSLLPMMMGQQQSVKEFAVSQYPRNNKMGYSFRTAAYRYTLWIDKSKIGQKISGKDIVQEELFDYNTDPLETKNHIGIASYNKVYNDLKSKAMTFLYPAVKSSPKLDLVPVSYDKGIKDIISDKGYDPEQVYIGATLNHRQLNTKVSDLFLEEFTYSTPENCAKQGRIHPKPGVWDWKPLNEYLDFADENNIVLRIHGPISPQASHWAKTDSRTKEELEKNMVEYFTALCKRMNKESSVKWMDVVNETITPEGFWFEEKPGVEQWENPWEQIGRDKNDVPLYITKAFQIANKHATNKSLVFNQHGGMEPKMWDKVKETILYLKKKGYRVDGLGWQAHLRSNKPLALDKKQLVYLANLIDWAHQHDLDFHVTEIDYQIMDSSNNLKALQDQAAAYSNILKVLLSKRKNGVVTFNTWGMIDKNTGRHHDKFRFIFDKNINPKPAYFALREAIIKPDNKLILK
;
A
#
# COMPACT_ATOMS: atom_id res chain seq x y z
N MET A 1 -62.37 44.54 10.98
CA MET A 1 -61.62 43.70 11.93
C MET A 1 -61.00 42.52 11.18
N ARG A 2 -59.66 42.42 11.23
CA ARG A 2 -58.83 41.19 11.22
C ARG A 2 -59.22 39.99 10.34
N ASN A 3 -58.44 39.74 9.27
CA ASN A 3 -57.27 38.85 9.29
C ASN A 3 -56.86 38.47 7.85
N VAL A 4 -55.68 38.94 7.41
CA VAL A 4 -54.99 38.45 6.20
C VAL A 4 -53.77 37.65 6.68
N PHE A 5 -53.75 36.36 6.39
CA PHE A 5 -52.61 35.47 6.67
C PHE A 5 -51.72 35.41 5.42
N TYR A 6 -50.49 35.92 5.53
CA TYR A 6 -49.42 35.69 4.56
C TYR A 6 -48.66 34.41 4.96
N ILE A 7 -48.66 33.40 4.08
CA ILE A 7 -47.74 32.26 4.17
C ILE A 7 -46.47 32.64 3.41
N PHE A 8 -45.38 32.81 4.16
CA PHE A 8 -44.03 33.03 3.63
C PHE A 8 -43.47 31.70 3.09
N LEU A 9 -43.18 31.63 1.78
CA LEU A 9 -42.33 30.61 1.19
C LEU A 9 -40.87 30.85 1.64
N PHE A 10 -40.34 29.95 2.47
CA PHE A 10 -38.89 29.85 2.68
C PHE A 10 -38.30 28.94 1.60
N ALA A 11 -37.85 29.54 0.49
CA ALA A 11 -36.97 28.86 -0.46
C ALA A 11 -35.56 28.77 0.14
N PHE A 12 -35.24 27.65 0.78
CA PHE A 12 -33.86 27.31 1.10
C PHE A 12 -33.13 26.98 -0.21
N ASN A 13 -32.31 27.93 -0.68
CA ASN A 13 -31.28 27.67 -1.67
C ASN A 13 -30.26 26.70 -1.07
N CYS A 14 -30.49 25.40 -1.21
CA CYS A 14 -29.43 24.41 -1.13
C CYS A 14 -28.53 24.59 -2.36
N VAL A 15 -27.52 25.45 -2.23
CA VAL A 15 -26.35 25.39 -3.09
C VAL A 15 -25.68 24.05 -2.78
N VAL A 16 -26.01 23.03 -3.57
CA VAL A 16 -25.27 21.78 -3.62
C VAL A 16 -23.88 22.13 -4.14
N PHE A 17 -22.93 22.38 -3.24
CA PHE A 17 -21.51 22.30 -3.58
C PHE A 17 -21.23 20.84 -3.92
N GLY A 18 -21.33 20.49 -5.20
CA GLY A 18 -20.78 19.25 -5.71
C GLY A 18 -19.29 19.21 -5.34
N GLN A 19 -18.92 18.37 -4.37
CA GLN A 19 -17.53 18.04 -4.14
C GLN A 19 -17.06 17.28 -5.38
N ASN A 20 -16.41 18.02 -6.27
CA ASN A 20 -15.78 17.48 -7.46
C ASN A 20 -14.79 16.39 -7.00
N ASN A 21 -15.08 15.12 -7.32
CA ASN A 21 -14.37 13.92 -6.87
C ASN A 21 -13.00 13.77 -7.57
N LYS A 22 -12.26 14.87 -7.70
CA LYS A 22 -11.00 14.98 -8.45
C LYS A 22 -9.85 14.46 -7.58
N GLN A 23 -9.06 13.53 -8.13
CA GLN A 23 -7.82 13.07 -7.51
C GLN A 23 -6.92 14.26 -7.15
N LEU A 24 -6.37 14.25 -5.92
CA LEU A 24 -5.52 15.31 -5.42
C LEU A 24 -4.14 15.25 -6.07
N ASN A 25 -3.52 16.40 -6.33
CA ASN A 25 -2.09 16.47 -6.61
C ASN A 25 -1.30 16.38 -5.30
N VAL A 26 0.00 16.08 -5.40
CA VAL A 26 0.93 16.10 -4.26
C VAL A 26 2.13 16.96 -4.61
N VAL A 27 2.46 17.91 -3.72
CA VAL A 27 3.72 18.64 -3.71
C VAL A 27 4.48 18.25 -2.44
N PHE A 28 5.58 17.55 -2.65
CA PHE A 28 6.34 16.87 -1.63
C PHE A 28 7.69 17.60 -1.45
N ILE A 29 7.79 18.45 -0.43
CA ILE A 29 8.94 19.33 -0.18
C ILE A 29 9.87 18.77 0.91
N ALA A 30 11.07 18.34 0.51
CA ALA A 30 12.12 17.87 1.40
C ALA A 30 13.07 19.01 1.75
N VAL A 31 13.51 19.10 3.00
CA VAL A 31 14.57 20.03 3.42
C VAL A 31 15.67 19.27 4.16
N ASP A 32 16.90 19.32 3.63
CA ASP A 32 18.05 18.61 4.18
C ASP A 32 18.57 19.24 5.49
N ASP A 33 18.71 18.43 6.54
CA ASP A 33 19.17 18.82 7.88
C ASP A 33 18.25 19.81 8.63
N LEU A 34 16.97 19.92 8.25
CA LEU A 34 16.05 20.87 8.89
C LEU A 34 15.53 20.35 10.25
N LYS A 35 15.93 21.05 11.31
CA LYS A 35 15.35 20.98 12.66
C LYS A 35 14.07 21.84 12.73
N PRO A 36 13.16 21.66 13.71
CA PRO A 36 12.01 22.56 13.94
C PRO A 36 12.35 24.00 14.36
N THR A 37 13.39 24.63 13.79
CA THR A 37 13.70 26.06 13.92
C THR A 37 12.74 26.89 13.06
N ILE A 38 11.44 26.76 13.34
CA ILE A 38 10.31 27.36 12.62
C ILE A 38 9.40 27.96 13.69
N ARG A 39 8.92 29.18 13.50
CA ARG A 39 8.16 29.88 14.55
C ARG A 39 6.87 29.14 14.95
N SER A 40 6.17 28.55 13.99
CA SER A 40 4.97 27.74 14.27
C SER A 40 5.25 26.46 15.08
N PHE A 41 6.51 26.02 15.15
CA PHE A 41 6.99 24.91 15.98
C PHE A 41 7.53 25.36 17.36
N GLY A 42 7.48 26.67 17.67
CA GLY A 42 7.83 27.24 18.97
C GLY A 42 9.16 27.98 19.02
N ASP A 43 9.89 28.09 17.90
CA ASP A 43 11.13 28.87 17.85
C ASP A 43 10.83 30.37 17.62
N ALA A 44 10.88 31.16 18.69
CA ALA A 44 10.58 32.59 18.62
C ALA A 44 11.54 33.38 17.72
N ASN A 45 12.77 32.90 17.56
CA ASN A 45 13.82 33.60 16.81
C ASN A 45 13.68 33.36 15.31
N ALA A 46 13.17 32.20 14.90
CA ALA A 46 13.03 31.83 13.50
C ALA A 46 12.16 32.83 12.72
N ILE A 47 12.67 33.31 11.59
CA ILE A 47 11.93 34.14 10.64
C ILE A 47 11.52 33.27 9.45
N THR A 48 10.32 32.68 9.55
CA THR A 48 9.78 31.69 8.59
C THR A 48 8.35 32.01 8.12
N PRO A 49 8.10 33.24 7.63
CA PRO A 49 6.74 33.74 7.40
C PRO A 49 5.90 32.87 6.44
N ASN A 50 6.50 32.18 5.47
CA ASN A 50 5.75 31.41 4.48
C ASN A 50 5.29 30.05 5.02
N MET A 51 6.18 29.33 5.70
CA MET A 51 5.82 28.10 6.42
C MET A 51 4.84 28.41 7.55
N ASP A 52 5.01 29.52 8.26
CA ASP A 52 4.09 29.96 9.31
C ASP A 52 2.69 30.29 8.75
N MET A 53 2.63 30.91 7.57
CA MET A 53 1.36 31.18 6.90
C MET A 53 0.66 29.88 6.47
N LEU A 54 1.41 28.92 5.91
CA LEU A 54 0.86 27.61 5.53
C LEU A 54 0.38 26.83 6.76
N ALA A 55 1.12 26.91 7.87
CA ALA A 55 0.80 26.25 9.13
C ALA A 55 -0.59 26.62 9.68
N ARG A 56 -1.05 27.85 9.44
CA ARG A 56 -2.40 28.31 9.82
C ARG A 56 -3.56 27.58 9.11
N LYS A 57 -3.25 26.71 8.14
CA LYS A 57 -4.22 25.88 7.40
C LYS A 57 -3.77 24.43 7.28
N SER A 58 -2.85 24.01 8.14
CA SER A 58 -2.19 22.71 8.06
C SER A 58 -2.15 22.01 9.41
N THR A 59 -1.92 20.71 9.36
CA THR A 59 -1.58 19.92 10.54
C THR A 59 -0.07 19.96 10.76
N LEU A 60 0.34 20.36 11.97
CA LEU A 60 1.73 20.37 12.43
C LEU A 60 1.96 19.17 13.35
N PHE A 61 2.90 18.31 12.99
CA PHE A 61 3.31 17.19 13.85
C PHE A 61 4.54 17.61 14.65
N LEU A 62 4.30 17.98 15.90
CA LEU A 62 5.32 18.55 16.77
C LEU A 62 6.28 17.49 17.33
N ASN A 63 5.91 16.20 17.28
CA ASN A 63 6.68 15.07 17.80
C ASN A 63 6.94 14.04 16.68
N ALA A 64 7.49 14.51 15.56
CA ALA A 64 7.79 13.70 14.37
C ALA A 64 9.27 13.32 14.30
N HIS A 65 9.54 12.02 14.15
CA HIS A 65 10.89 11.45 14.24
C HIS A 65 11.32 10.69 12.98
N THR A 66 12.58 10.91 12.60
CA THR A 66 13.26 10.06 11.62
C THR A 66 13.58 8.69 12.22
N GLN A 67 13.59 7.67 11.37
CA GLN A 67 14.04 6.34 11.77
C GLN A 67 15.56 6.27 11.97
N GLN A 68 16.35 7.15 11.35
CA GLN A 68 17.80 7.23 11.62
C GLN A 68 18.34 8.61 11.23
N ALA A 69 19.00 9.30 12.16
CA ALA A 69 19.48 10.68 11.98
C ALA A 69 20.74 10.81 11.08
N ILE A 70 20.58 10.42 9.81
CA ILE A 70 21.53 10.60 8.70
C ILE A 70 20.80 10.50 7.35
N CYS A 71 21.23 11.28 6.36
CA CYS A 71 20.43 11.56 5.15
C CYS A 71 19.93 10.31 4.40
N SER A 72 20.82 9.40 3.98
CA SER A 72 20.44 8.27 3.11
C SER A 72 19.46 7.29 3.79
N PRO A 73 19.78 6.74 4.98
CA PRO A 73 18.84 5.87 5.71
C PRO A 73 17.49 6.53 6.01
N SER A 74 17.48 7.80 6.44
CA SER A 74 16.23 8.51 6.73
C SER A 74 15.34 8.63 5.49
N ARG A 75 15.92 9.13 4.39
CA ARG A 75 15.18 9.39 3.15
C ARG A 75 14.66 8.10 2.54
N ILE A 76 15.48 7.05 2.50
CA ILE A 76 15.07 5.72 2.00
C ILE A 76 13.98 5.14 2.90
N SER A 77 14.11 5.26 4.23
CA SER A 77 13.12 4.75 5.16
C SER A 77 11.75 5.39 4.96
N LEU A 78 11.69 6.73 4.86
CA LEU A 78 10.47 7.46 4.55
C LEU A 78 9.92 7.04 3.18
N LEU A 79 10.75 7.13 2.13
CA LEU A 79 10.30 6.94 0.74
C LEU A 79 9.83 5.52 0.45
N THR A 80 10.31 4.52 1.19
CA THR A 80 9.86 3.11 1.07
C THR A 80 8.81 2.75 2.11
N GLY A 81 8.64 3.57 3.15
CA GLY A 81 7.80 3.26 4.30
C GLY A 81 8.34 2.08 5.11
N LEU A 82 9.64 1.80 5.08
CA LEU A 82 10.30 0.66 5.77
C LEU A 82 11.39 1.17 6.72
N ARG A 83 11.52 0.58 7.92
CA ARG A 83 12.60 0.96 8.86
C ARG A 83 13.99 0.49 8.37
N PRO A 84 15.09 1.11 8.83
CA PRO A 84 16.44 0.76 8.42
C PRO A 84 16.78 -0.73 8.57
N ASP A 85 16.24 -1.39 9.60
CA ASP A 85 16.42 -2.85 9.77
C ASP A 85 15.86 -3.69 8.62
N LYS A 86 14.74 -3.26 8.00
CA LYS A 86 14.19 -3.91 6.80
C LYS A 86 14.90 -3.49 5.52
N THR A 87 15.22 -2.21 5.38
CA THR A 87 15.92 -1.69 4.18
C THR A 87 17.38 -2.14 4.11
N GLN A 88 17.97 -2.48 5.27
CA GLN A 88 19.40 -2.73 5.47
C GLN A 88 20.32 -1.58 5.04
N VAL A 89 19.79 -0.36 4.95
CA VAL A 89 20.56 0.84 4.65
C VAL A 89 20.81 1.63 5.92
N TYR A 90 22.04 1.55 6.43
CA TYR A 90 22.45 2.22 7.68
C TYR A 90 23.52 3.31 7.48
N ASP A 91 23.95 3.53 6.23
CA ASP A 91 25.04 4.44 5.89
C ASP A 91 24.77 5.23 4.61
N LEU A 92 25.77 5.99 4.16
CA LEU A 92 25.71 6.85 2.98
C LEU A 92 26.34 6.21 1.73
N LYS A 93 26.56 4.89 1.72
CA LYS A 93 27.25 4.19 0.61
C LYS A 93 26.42 3.04 0.05
N THR A 94 25.61 2.41 0.89
CA THR A 94 24.74 1.30 0.50
C THR A 94 23.59 1.81 -0.37
N GLN A 95 23.44 1.27 -1.58
CA GLN A 95 22.31 1.58 -2.44
C GLN A 95 21.09 0.75 -2.05
N MET A 96 19.91 1.36 -2.02
CA MET A 96 18.69 0.69 -1.54
C MET A 96 18.32 -0.53 -2.39
N ARG A 97 18.46 -0.45 -3.72
CA ARG A 97 18.07 -1.53 -4.64
C ARG A 97 19.06 -2.68 -4.70
N ASP A 98 20.27 -2.51 -4.17
CA ASP A 98 21.20 -3.62 -3.97
C ASP A 98 20.74 -4.52 -2.80
N LYS A 99 19.97 -3.96 -1.85
CA LYS A 99 19.42 -4.67 -0.70
C LYS A 99 17.98 -5.13 -0.92
N LEU A 100 17.17 -4.30 -1.57
CA LEU A 100 15.78 -4.59 -1.90
C LEU A 100 15.50 -4.20 -3.36
N PRO A 101 15.79 -5.08 -4.34
CA PRO A 101 15.66 -4.75 -5.76
C PRO A 101 14.27 -4.26 -6.17
N ASP A 102 13.23 -4.90 -5.64
CA ASP A 102 11.83 -4.67 -5.98
C ASP A 102 11.11 -3.72 -5.02
N VAL A 103 11.85 -3.01 -4.14
CA VAL A 103 11.22 -2.07 -3.20
C VAL A 103 10.45 -0.99 -3.96
N ILE A 104 9.21 -0.76 -3.53
CA ILE A 104 8.36 0.30 -4.06
C ILE A 104 8.56 1.56 -3.22
N THR A 105 8.76 2.68 -3.89
CA THR A 105 8.85 3.99 -3.25
C THR A 105 7.53 4.76 -3.39
N ILE A 106 7.32 5.82 -2.59
CA ILE A 106 6.18 6.74 -2.72
C ILE A 106 6.01 7.23 -4.17
N PRO A 107 6.99 7.91 -4.81
CA PRO A 107 6.81 8.38 -6.18
C PRO A 107 6.59 7.24 -7.18
N GLN A 108 7.24 6.07 -7.01
CA GLN A 108 6.98 4.91 -7.86
C GLN A 108 5.53 4.42 -7.71
N HIS A 109 5.00 4.38 -6.49
CA HIS A 109 3.64 3.93 -6.21
C HIS A 109 2.59 4.88 -6.80
N PHE A 110 2.79 6.20 -6.65
CA PHE A 110 1.92 7.20 -7.27
C PHE A 110 1.96 7.10 -8.81
N LYS A 111 3.15 6.88 -9.39
CA LYS A 111 3.31 6.64 -10.85
C LYS A 111 2.51 5.43 -11.31
N LEU A 112 2.58 4.31 -10.59
CA LEU A 112 1.83 3.09 -10.90
C LEU A 112 0.31 3.28 -10.77
N ASN A 113 -0.14 4.27 -9.99
CA ASN A 113 -1.54 4.63 -9.77
C ASN A 113 -2.01 5.84 -10.59
N GLY A 114 -1.36 6.10 -11.74
CA GLY A 114 -1.85 7.04 -12.75
C GLY A 114 -1.37 8.49 -12.61
N TYR A 115 -0.50 8.79 -11.64
CA TYR A 115 0.07 10.13 -11.48
C TYR A 115 1.23 10.36 -12.43
N THR A 116 1.40 11.61 -12.87
CA THR A 116 2.69 12.05 -13.44
C THR A 116 3.62 12.38 -12.28
N THR A 117 4.73 11.66 -12.14
CA THR A 117 5.69 11.90 -11.06
C THR A 117 6.93 12.62 -11.58
N ALA A 118 7.31 13.69 -10.89
CA ALA A 118 8.43 14.55 -11.24
C ALA A 118 9.24 14.89 -9.99
N GLY A 119 10.55 15.10 -10.16
CA GLY A 119 11.44 15.35 -9.03
C GLY A 119 12.60 16.28 -9.39
N VAL A 120 12.92 17.19 -8.47
CA VAL A 120 14.05 18.11 -8.57
C VAL A 120 14.77 18.26 -7.22
N GLY A 121 16.09 18.41 -7.25
CA GLY A 121 16.91 18.67 -6.06
C GLY A 121 17.36 17.40 -5.34
N LYS A 122 17.30 17.38 -4.00
CA LYS A 122 17.69 16.25 -3.14
C LYS A 122 16.46 15.60 -2.47
N ILE A 123 15.86 14.63 -3.12
CA ILE A 123 14.79 13.78 -2.57
C ILE A 123 15.40 12.53 -1.96
N PHE A 124 16.02 11.69 -2.80
CA PHE A 124 16.94 10.65 -2.36
C PHE A 124 18.32 11.27 -2.06
N ASP A 125 19.06 10.65 -1.14
CA ASP A 125 20.51 10.91 -1.08
C ASP A 125 21.15 10.28 -2.32
N PRO A 126 21.91 11.04 -3.14
CA PRO A 126 22.44 10.53 -4.41
C PRO A 126 23.45 9.39 -4.27
N ARG A 127 23.90 9.09 -3.04
CA ARG A 127 24.79 7.94 -2.77
C ARG A 127 24.02 6.66 -2.41
N GLY A 128 22.74 6.77 -2.07
CA GLY A 128 21.89 5.64 -1.71
C GLY A 128 21.03 5.08 -2.87
N VAL A 129 21.17 5.63 -4.06
CA VAL A 129 20.39 5.28 -5.27
C VAL A 129 21.25 5.41 -6.52
N ASP A 130 20.71 4.97 -7.66
CA ASP A 130 21.34 5.07 -8.96
C ASP A 130 21.64 6.54 -9.40
N LYS A 131 22.38 6.68 -10.51
CA LYS A 131 22.74 7.99 -11.09
C LYS A 131 21.55 8.81 -11.59
N GLN A 132 20.39 8.19 -11.79
CA GLN A 132 19.14 8.82 -12.21
C GLN A 132 18.25 9.19 -11.01
N SER A 133 18.74 9.03 -9.77
CA SER A 133 18.00 9.28 -8.53
C SER A 133 16.80 8.35 -8.35
N ASP A 134 17.03 7.05 -8.54
CA ASP A 134 15.99 6.02 -8.58
C ASP A 134 15.07 6.20 -9.80
N GLY A 135 15.61 6.01 -11.00
CA GLY A 135 14.93 6.37 -12.25
C GLY A 135 13.53 5.77 -12.41
N VAL A 136 13.29 4.58 -11.86
CA VAL A 136 11.98 3.90 -11.92
C VAL A 136 10.86 4.66 -11.22
N SER A 137 11.19 5.48 -10.22
CA SER A 137 10.24 6.29 -9.44
C SER A 137 9.56 7.40 -10.23
N TRP A 138 10.18 7.87 -11.31
CA TRP A 138 9.82 9.13 -11.95
C TRP A 138 9.18 8.91 -13.33
N SER A 139 8.11 9.65 -13.63
CA SER A 139 7.53 9.72 -14.99
C SER A 139 8.34 10.65 -15.89
N LEU A 140 8.94 11.70 -15.31
CA LEU A 140 9.80 12.66 -16.01
C LEU A 140 11.27 12.51 -15.56
N PRO A 141 12.26 12.82 -16.42
CA PRO A 141 13.66 12.77 -16.03
C PRO A 141 13.96 13.64 -14.80
N TYR A 142 14.49 13.02 -13.74
CA TYR A 142 14.81 13.70 -12.49
C TYR A 142 15.90 14.76 -12.70
N LYS A 143 15.73 15.95 -12.10
CA LYS A 143 16.67 17.07 -12.24
C LYS A 143 17.50 17.27 -10.97
N ARG A 144 18.81 17.09 -11.06
CA ARG A 144 19.76 17.39 -9.97
C ARG A 144 20.22 18.83 -10.04
N ALA A 145 20.57 19.42 -8.90
CA ALA A 145 20.97 20.84 -8.80
C ALA A 145 22.10 21.28 -9.76
N HIS A 146 23.03 20.38 -10.10
CA HIS A 146 24.13 20.69 -11.03
C HIS A 146 23.70 20.72 -12.50
N GLN A 147 22.49 20.25 -12.82
CA GLN A 147 21.90 20.23 -14.16
C GLN A 147 20.99 21.44 -14.41
N LEU A 148 20.80 22.29 -13.39
CA LEU A 148 19.89 23.43 -13.45
C LEU A 148 20.59 24.65 -14.03
N LYS A 149 19.78 25.56 -14.60
CA LYS A 149 20.24 26.88 -15.00
C LYS A 149 20.37 27.76 -13.76
N TYR A 150 21.51 28.42 -13.61
CA TYR A 150 21.77 29.39 -12.55
C TYR A 150 21.61 30.80 -13.09
N HIS A 151 21.52 31.78 -12.18
CA HIS A 151 21.50 33.19 -12.54
C HIS A 151 22.65 33.55 -13.49
N LYS A 152 22.32 34.19 -14.64
CA LYS A 152 23.25 34.44 -15.75
C LYS A 152 24.55 35.16 -15.32
N ASP A 153 24.42 36.17 -14.47
CA ASP A 153 25.56 37.05 -14.13
C ASP A 153 26.44 36.46 -13.02
N TRP A 154 25.95 35.46 -12.27
CA TRP A 154 26.66 34.85 -11.14
C TRP A 154 27.18 33.45 -11.45
N GLY A 155 26.51 32.75 -12.36
CA GLY A 155 26.80 31.35 -12.69
C GLY A 155 26.59 30.40 -11.51
N PRO A 156 27.05 29.14 -11.63
CA PRO A 156 27.00 28.18 -10.54
C PRO A 156 27.99 28.57 -9.42
N PRO A 157 27.66 28.27 -8.16
CA PRO A 157 28.54 28.55 -7.03
C PRO A 157 29.81 27.69 -7.07
N MET A 158 30.92 28.25 -6.57
CA MET A 158 32.19 27.53 -6.44
C MET A 158 32.00 26.30 -5.56
N VAL A 159 32.51 25.16 -6.03
CA VAL A 159 32.36 23.82 -5.42
C VAL A 159 30.94 23.44 -5.02
N GLY A 160 29.93 24.10 -5.62
CA GLY A 160 28.51 23.84 -5.40
C GLY A 160 27.86 24.62 -4.26
N TYR A 161 28.54 25.57 -3.60
CA TYR A 161 27.94 26.33 -2.50
C TYR A 161 28.44 27.77 -2.25
N TYR A 162 29.64 28.19 -2.71
CA TYR A 162 30.13 29.55 -2.40
C TYR A 162 29.99 30.56 -3.53
N HIS A 163 29.40 31.71 -3.19
CA HIS A 163 29.39 32.93 -4.02
C HIS A 163 30.21 34.08 -3.43
N ASN A 164 30.62 34.00 -2.17
CA ASN A 164 31.48 35.00 -1.55
C ASN A 164 32.81 35.14 -2.32
N HIS A 165 33.13 36.38 -2.73
CA HIS A 165 34.29 36.67 -3.56
C HIS A 165 35.61 36.25 -2.91
N GLN A 166 35.82 36.56 -1.63
CA GLN A 166 37.06 36.25 -0.92
C GLN A 166 37.27 34.73 -0.81
N ILE A 167 36.20 33.98 -0.48
CA ILE A 167 36.25 32.51 -0.43
C ILE A 167 36.58 31.93 -1.81
N LYS A 168 35.96 32.44 -2.87
CA LYS A 168 36.20 32.00 -4.26
C LYS A 168 37.65 32.23 -4.68
N GLU A 169 38.18 33.43 -4.49
CA GLU A 169 39.55 33.77 -4.86
C GLU A 169 40.57 32.96 -4.07
N LYS A 170 40.32 32.74 -2.78
CA LYS A 170 41.18 31.89 -1.98
C LYS A 170 41.17 30.42 -2.41
N ILE A 171 40.00 29.85 -2.71
CA ILE A 171 39.91 28.50 -3.26
C ILE A 171 40.67 28.40 -4.59
N LYS A 172 40.51 29.38 -5.49
CA LYS A 172 41.25 29.41 -6.77
C LYS A 172 42.76 29.45 -6.54
N SER A 173 43.23 30.30 -5.62
CA SER A 173 44.64 30.41 -5.26
C SER A 173 45.20 29.09 -4.73
N ILE A 174 44.48 28.43 -3.81
CA ILE A 174 44.86 27.11 -3.28
C ILE A 174 44.95 26.06 -4.39
N VAL A 175 43.93 25.96 -5.24
CA VAL A 175 43.87 24.97 -6.33
C VAL A 175 45.01 25.17 -7.31
N LYS A 176 45.30 26.43 -7.66
CA LYS A 176 46.42 26.80 -8.55
C LYS A 176 47.77 26.48 -7.90
N ASN A 177 48.02 26.97 -6.68
CA ASN A 177 49.32 26.85 -6.01
C ASN A 177 49.69 25.41 -5.67
N LYS A 178 48.71 24.56 -5.37
CA LYS A 178 48.92 23.14 -5.05
C LYS A 178 48.69 22.20 -6.23
N ASN A 179 48.46 22.74 -7.44
CA ASN A 179 48.22 21.99 -8.67
C ASN A 179 47.18 20.87 -8.52
N ILE A 180 46.03 21.18 -7.90
CA ILE A 180 45.03 20.17 -7.53
C ILE A 180 44.14 19.84 -8.73
N PRO A 181 44.02 18.55 -9.13
CA PRO A 181 43.11 18.16 -10.21
C PRO A 181 41.65 18.52 -9.88
N PRO A 182 40.83 18.96 -10.87
CA PRO A 182 39.44 19.34 -10.65
C PRO A 182 38.61 18.28 -9.89
N SER A 183 38.85 16.99 -10.17
CA SER A 183 38.16 15.86 -9.52
C SER A 183 38.48 15.68 -8.03
N LYS A 184 39.60 16.26 -7.57
CA LYS A 184 40.11 16.14 -6.18
C LYS A 184 39.94 17.40 -5.35
N VAL A 185 39.57 18.53 -5.96
CA VAL A 185 39.39 19.82 -5.28
C VAL A 185 38.50 19.68 -4.04
N GLY A 186 37.33 19.07 -4.18
CA GLY A 186 36.37 18.94 -3.08
C GLY A 186 36.89 18.09 -1.90
N ASP A 187 37.74 17.10 -2.15
CA ASP A 187 38.34 16.28 -1.10
C ASP A 187 39.47 17.03 -0.38
N PHE A 188 40.27 17.78 -1.14
CA PHE A 188 41.36 18.57 -0.58
C PHE A 188 40.84 19.72 0.29
N LEU A 189 39.79 20.43 -0.15
CA LEU A 189 39.24 21.54 0.63
C LEU A 189 38.73 21.12 2.03
N LYS A 190 38.28 19.87 2.20
CA LYS A 190 37.80 19.34 3.50
C LYS A 190 38.85 19.36 4.60
N THR A 191 40.15 19.41 4.25
CA THR A 191 41.24 19.35 5.23
C THR A 191 41.97 20.68 5.41
N ILE A 192 41.75 21.66 4.54
CA ILE A 192 42.56 22.88 4.50
C ILE A 192 41.76 24.18 4.47
N PHE A 193 40.69 24.29 3.67
CA PHE A 193 39.87 25.51 3.62
C PHE A 193 38.51 25.25 2.99
N ARG A 194 37.48 25.16 3.81
CA ARG A 194 36.09 24.98 3.42
C ARG A 194 35.17 25.62 4.48
N PRO A 195 35.03 26.95 4.49
CA PRO A 195 34.30 27.66 5.54
C PRO A 195 32.90 27.06 5.83
N PRO A 196 32.53 26.84 7.09
CA PRO A 196 31.26 26.20 7.43
C PRO A 196 30.05 27.08 7.14
N PHE A 197 30.26 28.35 6.83
CA PHE A 197 29.24 29.30 6.43
C PHE A 197 29.74 30.27 5.36
N SER A 198 28.80 30.91 4.65
CA SER A 198 29.10 31.93 3.65
C SER A 198 27.89 32.80 3.33
N SER A 199 28.13 34.09 3.10
CA SER A 199 27.15 35.04 2.57
C SER A 199 27.71 35.78 1.35
N SER A 200 26.81 36.22 0.49
CA SER A 200 27.12 37.13 -0.61
C SER A 200 25.86 37.90 -1.04
N PRO A 201 25.99 39.04 -1.73
CA PRO A 201 24.85 39.78 -2.26
C PRO A 201 24.18 39.10 -3.47
N ALA A 202 24.63 37.89 -3.86
CA ALA A 202 24.07 37.17 -4.99
C ALA A 202 22.56 36.86 -4.78
N PRO A 203 21.75 36.91 -5.85
CA PRO A 203 20.33 36.61 -5.77
C PRO A 203 20.09 35.12 -5.45
N ASP A 204 18.85 34.79 -5.08
CA ASP A 204 18.46 33.42 -4.69
C ASP A 204 18.83 32.39 -5.76
N GLU A 205 18.55 32.70 -7.02
CA GLU A 205 18.74 31.84 -8.19
C GLU A 205 20.22 31.63 -8.55
N ALA A 206 21.13 32.36 -7.92
CA ALA A 206 22.57 32.05 -7.97
C ALA A 206 22.90 30.84 -7.07
N TYR A 207 22.12 30.59 -6.02
CA TYR A 207 22.31 29.46 -5.11
C TYR A 207 21.53 28.22 -5.57
N PRO A 208 21.99 26.99 -5.24
CA PRO A 208 21.35 25.76 -5.71
C PRO A 208 19.87 25.66 -5.35
N ASP A 209 19.49 26.11 -4.16
CA ASP A 209 18.11 26.02 -3.69
C ASP A 209 17.18 27.04 -4.35
N GLY A 210 17.68 28.21 -4.74
CA GLY A 210 16.90 29.14 -5.58
C GLY A 210 16.73 28.62 -7.00
N ALA A 211 17.76 27.99 -7.57
CA ALA A 211 17.67 27.32 -8.88
C ALA A 211 16.70 26.12 -8.84
N ILE A 212 16.70 25.33 -7.75
CA ILE A 212 15.73 24.25 -7.50
C ILE A 212 14.30 24.82 -7.44
N ALA A 213 14.09 25.92 -6.71
CA ALA A 213 12.78 26.56 -6.64
C ALA A 213 12.31 27.02 -8.02
N ALA A 214 13.17 27.69 -8.79
CA ALA A 214 12.87 28.14 -10.15
C ALA A 214 12.46 26.98 -11.08
N GLU A 215 13.18 25.87 -11.03
CA GLU A 215 12.82 24.68 -11.80
C GLU A 215 11.51 24.04 -11.32
N ALA A 216 11.25 24.03 -10.01
CA ALA A 216 9.96 23.58 -9.48
C ALA A 216 8.79 24.44 -9.98
N LEU A 217 8.96 25.77 -10.08
CA LEU A 217 7.92 26.65 -10.65
C LEU A 217 7.62 26.27 -12.11
N ARG A 218 8.67 26.02 -12.90
CA ARG A 218 8.55 25.57 -14.30
C ARG A 218 7.87 24.21 -14.41
N MET A 219 8.20 23.26 -13.52
CA MET A 219 7.52 21.97 -13.47
C MET A 219 6.04 22.11 -13.09
N ILE A 220 5.68 23.03 -12.19
CA ILE A 220 4.27 23.31 -11.86
C ILE A 220 3.53 23.84 -13.09
N ASP A 221 4.14 24.74 -13.87
CA ASP A 221 3.57 25.19 -15.15
C ASP A 221 3.29 24.01 -16.09
N ASP A 222 4.30 23.17 -16.34
CA ASP A 222 4.16 22.03 -17.25
C ASP A 222 3.12 21.00 -16.78
N LEU A 223 3.04 20.76 -15.46
CA LEU A 223 2.16 19.76 -14.88
C LEU A 223 0.71 20.27 -14.77
N SER A 224 0.52 21.56 -14.46
CA SER A 224 -0.81 22.19 -14.33
C SER A 224 -1.61 22.18 -15.62
N ASN A 225 -0.92 22.25 -16.77
CA ASN A 225 -1.54 22.20 -18.10
C ASN A 225 -2.03 20.80 -18.51
N LYS A 226 -1.74 19.76 -17.71
CA LYS A 226 -2.15 18.38 -18.00
C LYS A 226 -3.42 18.01 -17.23
N ARG A 227 -4.28 17.18 -17.84
CA ARG A 227 -5.50 16.68 -17.19
C ARG A 227 -5.25 15.59 -16.12
N LYS A 228 -4.04 15.02 -16.05
CA LYS A 228 -3.68 13.96 -15.10
C LYS A 228 -3.21 14.55 -13.76
N PRO A 229 -3.48 13.90 -12.61
CA PRO A 229 -2.91 14.33 -11.33
C PRO A 229 -1.39 14.16 -11.33
N PHE A 230 -0.69 14.93 -10.48
CA PHE A 230 0.77 14.90 -10.41
C PHE A 230 1.30 14.74 -8.98
N PHE A 231 2.49 14.13 -8.89
CA PHE A 231 3.32 14.10 -7.69
C PHE A 231 4.62 14.83 -8.01
N LEU A 232 4.82 16.02 -7.44
CA LEU A 232 6.02 16.83 -7.62
C LEU A 232 6.85 16.82 -6.34
N ALA A 233 8.05 16.25 -6.41
CA ALA A 233 9.00 16.22 -5.31
C ALA A 233 10.05 17.33 -5.47
N VAL A 234 10.20 18.20 -4.47
CA VAL A 234 11.15 19.31 -4.46
C VAL A 234 12.08 19.17 -3.24
N GLY A 235 13.37 18.93 -3.48
CA GLY A 235 14.32 18.66 -2.41
C GLY A 235 15.37 19.76 -2.23
N PHE A 236 15.22 20.58 -1.20
CA PHE A 236 16.18 21.62 -0.84
C PHE A 236 17.36 21.07 -0.03
N LYS A 237 18.53 21.70 -0.20
CA LYS A 237 19.81 21.30 0.40
C LYS A 237 20.19 22.10 1.64
N ARG A 238 19.80 23.37 1.78
CA ARG A 238 19.98 24.10 3.04
C ARG A 238 18.88 23.65 4.03
N PRO A 239 19.11 23.68 5.36
CA PRO A 239 20.29 24.20 6.04
C PRO A 239 21.46 23.22 6.21
N HIS A 240 21.58 22.11 5.47
CA HIS A 240 22.81 21.28 5.52
C HIS A 240 24.08 22.12 5.31
N LEU A 241 25.20 21.76 5.94
CA LEU A 241 26.49 22.45 5.77
C LEU A 241 26.98 22.50 4.31
N PRO A 242 27.80 23.49 3.93
CA PRO A 242 28.07 24.71 4.71
C PRO A 242 26.87 25.64 4.69
N PHE A 243 26.62 26.39 5.76
CA PHE A 243 25.52 27.33 5.86
C PHE A 243 25.73 28.52 4.92
N SER A 244 25.34 28.35 3.67
CA SER A 244 25.56 29.30 2.58
C SER A 244 24.22 29.79 2.05
N ALA A 245 23.96 31.08 2.22
CA ALA A 245 22.71 31.74 1.83
C ALA A 245 22.99 33.19 1.37
N PRO A 246 22.10 33.78 0.54
CA PRO A 246 22.16 35.20 0.22
C PRO A 246 22.20 36.09 1.46
N GLU A 247 23.01 37.14 1.42
CA GLU A 247 23.26 38.08 2.53
C GLU A 247 21.97 38.70 3.10
N LYS A 248 20.98 38.97 2.25
CA LYS A 248 19.67 39.48 2.70
C LYS A 248 18.99 38.62 3.77
N TYR A 249 19.25 37.30 3.81
CA TYR A 249 18.70 36.41 4.84
C TYR A 249 19.53 36.40 6.12
N TRP A 250 20.83 36.67 6.02
CA TRP A 250 21.70 36.89 7.18
C TRP A 250 21.27 38.15 7.92
N ASN A 251 20.99 39.22 7.16
CA ASN A 251 20.60 40.53 7.69
C ASN A 251 19.23 40.55 8.38
N LEU A 252 18.45 39.46 8.30
CA LEU A 252 17.22 39.30 9.08
C LEU A 252 17.50 39.09 10.59
N TYR A 253 18.74 38.76 10.94
CA TYR A 253 19.12 38.41 12.31
C TYR A 253 20.29 39.26 12.78
N GLY A 254 20.21 39.77 14.01
CA GLY A 254 21.36 40.32 14.71
C GLY A 254 22.18 39.20 15.32
N ARG A 255 23.44 39.03 14.88
CA ARG A 255 24.34 37.94 15.33
C ARG A 255 24.40 37.83 16.85
N ASP A 256 24.62 38.95 17.54
CA ASP A 256 24.78 39.01 19.00
C ASP A 256 23.53 38.54 19.76
N ARG A 257 22.36 38.56 19.10
CA ARG A 257 21.07 38.15 19.68
C ARG A 257 20.71 36.68 19.37
N ILE A 258 21.50 35.98 18.57
CA ILE A 258 21.26 34.57 18.26
C ILE A 258 21.44 33.73 19.53
N PRO A 259 20.41 32.99 19.99
CA PRO A 259 20.57 32.14 21.17
C PRO A 259 21.46 30.94 20.85
N LEU A 260 22.32 30.59 21.80
CA LEU A 260 23.01 29.30 21.81
C LEU A 260 22.18 28.28 22.61
N ALA A 261 22.49 27.00 22.45
CA ALA A 261 21.83 25.95 23.22
C ALA A 261 21.92 26.24 24.73
N ALA A 262 20.79 26.11 25.44
CA ALA A 262 20.72 26.38 26.88
C ALA A 262 21.58 25.39 27.69
N PHE A 263 21.74 24.16 27.20
CA PHE A 263 22.57 23.13 27.81
C PHE A 263 23.69 22.68 26.86
N GLN A 264 24.92 23.06 27.18
CA GLN A 264 26.14 22.78 26.39
C GLN A 264 27.15 21.95 27.19
N GLN A 265 26.66 20.99 27.97
CA GLN A 265 27.49 20.05 28.73
C GLN A 265 27.09 18.63 28.40
N ARG A 266 27.87 17.63 28.83
CA ARG A 266 27.39 16.25 28.77
C ARG A 266 26.32 16.05 29.82
N GLY A 267 25.19 15.46 29.43
CA GLY A 267 24.23 15.02 30.42
C GLY A 267 24.82 14.00 31.39
N SER A 268 24.37 14.07 32.64
CA SER A 268 24.84 13.23 33.74
C SER A 268 24.34 11.79 33.62
N ASN A 269 25.20 10.82 33.97
CA ASN A 269 24.90 9.38 33.91
C ASN A 269 24.53 8.85 32.50
N ILE A 270 24.94 9.55 31.43
CA ILE A 270 24.72 9.11 30.04
C ILE A 270 25.98 8.38 29.54
N GLY A 271 25.82 7.16 29.06
CA GLY A 271 26.95 6.35 28.59
C GLY A 271 27.53 6.83 27.25
N ARG A 272 28.76 6.40 26.94
CA ARG A 272 29.57 6.94 25.82
C ARG A 272 28.95 6.75 24.43
N LEU A 273 28.13 5.70 24.22
CA LEU A 273 27.57 5.36 22.90
C LEU A 273 26.60 6.42 22.35
N ALA A 274 25.90 7.14 23.23
CA ALA A 274 25.00 8.23 22.89
C ALA A 274 25.71 9.42 22.22
N PHE A 275 26.97 9.66 22.57
CA PHE A 275 27.73 10.83 22.13
C PHE A 275 28.56 10.57 20.86
N LYS A 276 28.66 11.58 20.01
CA LYS A 276 29.53 11.58 18.82
C LYS A 276 30.75 12.48 19.01
N GLY A 277 31.80 12.21 18.23
CA GLY A 277 32.90 13.16 18.04
C GLY A 277 32.56 14.26 17.02
N PRO A 278 33.56 15.08 16.60
CA PRO A 278 33.37 16.18 15.65
C PRO A 278 32.76 15.72 14.31
N GLY A 279 33.36 14.70 13.68
CA GLY A 279 32.82 14.01 12.52
C GLY A 279 32.68 14.90 11.28
N GLU A 280 31.47 15.36 11.00
CA GLU A 280 31.17 16.17 9.81
C GLU A 280 31.63 17.62 9.94
N ILE A 281 31.40 18.26 11.10
CA ILE A 281 31.65 19.70 11.26
C ILE A 281 33.13 20.03 11.07
N SER A 282 34.04 19.16 11.52
CA SER A 282 35.48 19.33 11.36
C SER A 282 35.98 19.20 9.91
N LYS A 283 35.11 18.86 8.95
CA LYS A 283 35.41 18.86 7.50
C LYS A 283 35.14 20.21 6.84
N TYR A 284 34.95 21.25 7.64
CA TYR A 284 34.71 22.62 7.21
C TYR A 284 35.74 23.60 7.83
N PRO A 285 37.06 23.37 7.64
CA PRO A 285 38.09 24.23 8.22
C PRO A 285 38.03 25.66 7.63
N MET A 286 38.39 26.65 8.44
CA MET A 286 38.67 28.03 8.03
C MET A 286 39.83 28.57 8.89
N ASP A 287 40.44 29.70 8.49
CA ASP A 287 41.74 30.12 9.05
C ASP A 287 41.68 30.52 10.53
N ASP A 288 40.59 31.14 10.93
CA ASP A 288 40.44 31.86 12.19
C ASP A 288 39.44 31.21 13.14
N ARG A 289 39.05 29.96 12.85
CA ARG A 289 38.13 29.16 13.67
C ARG A 289 38.63 27.73 13.79
N PHE A 290 38.65 27.21 15.00
CA PHE A 290 39.30 25.93 15.30
C PHE A 290 38.32 24.92 15.91
N TYR A 291 38.45 23.67 15.47
CA TYR A 291 37.70 22.54 16.00
C TYR A 291 38.57 21.78 17.01
N THR A 292 38.49 22.15 18.30
CA THR A 292 39.22 21.45 19.36
C THR A 292 38.33 20.42 20.06
N THR A 293 38.92 19.45 20.75
CA THR A 293 38.16 18.47 21.54
C THR A 293 38.71 18.35 22.95
N ASP A 294 37.83 18.03 23.90
CA ASP A 294 38.24 17.62 25.25
C ASP A 294 38.79 16.17 25.27
N ASN A 295 39.22 15.71 26.45
CA ASN A 295 39.77 14.37 26.66
C ASN A 295 38.77 13.24 26.36
N ASN A 296 37.46 13.53 26.30
CA ASN A 296 36.42 12.57 25.94
C ASN A 296 36.12 12.55 24.43
N GLY A 297 36.86 13.36 23.65
CA GLY A 297 36.69 13.54 22.21
C GLY A 297 35.46 14.36 21.83
N GLN A 298 34.95 15.19 22.75
CA GLN A 298 33.81 16.07 22.50
C GLN A 298 34.26 17.45 22.06
N LEU A 299 33.48 18.07 21.18
CA LEU A 299 33.86 19.32 20.53
C LEU A 299 33.86 20.49 21.52
N ASN A 300 34.89 21.34 21.42
CA ASN A 300 34.97 22.62 22.08
C ASN A 300 35.12 23.72 21.04
N LEU A 301 34.10 24.56 20.91
CA LEU A 301 34.08 25.72 20.02
C LEU A 301 33.95 26.98 20.85
N ASP A 302 34.66 28.04 20.44
CA ASP A 302 34.49 29.36 21.01
C ASP A 302 33.08 29.88 20.78
N THR A 303 32.59 30.70 21.72
CA THR A 303 31.19 31.16 21.74
C THR A 303 30.82 31.96 20.49
N GLU A 304 31.75 32.78 19.97
CA GLU A 304 31.54 33.57 18.76
C GLU A 304 31.36 32.66 17.54
N PHE A 305 32.21 31.65 17.39
CA PHE A 305 32.10 30.69 16.29
C PHE A 305 30.79 29.91 16.34
N GLN A 306 30.38 29.48 17.53
CA GLN A 306 29.08 28.83 17.69
C GLN A 306 27.94 29.74 17.23
N ARG A 307 28.00 31.02 17.61
CA ARG A 307 26.98 32.02 17.25
C ARG A 307 26.93 32.27 15.74
N GLU A 308 28.07 32.31 15.06
CA GLU A 308 28.15 32.43 13.60
C GLU A 308 27.58 31.20 12.88
N LEU A 309 27.88 30.00 13.38
CA LEU A 309 27.31 28.75 12.86
C LEU A 309 25.78 28.75 12.99
N VAL A 310 25.26 29.11 14.17
CA VAL A 310 23.81 29.19 14.40
C VAL A 310 23.18 30.28 13.53
N HIS A 311 23.79 31.47 13.44
CA HIS A 311 23.33 32.56 12.57
C HIS A 311 23.20 32.09 11.11
N GLY A 312 24.21 31.39 10.60
CA GLY A 312 24.17 30.81 9.25
C GLY A 312 23.06 29.77 9.09
N TYR A 313 22.84 28.91 10.10
CA TYR A 313 21.75 27.95 10.08
C TYR A 313 20.38 28.64 9.97
N TYR A 314 20.12 29.68 10.79
CA TYR A 314 18.89 30.47 10.72
C TYR A 314 18.73 31.21 9.39
N ALA A 315 19.81 31.82 8.85
CA ALA A 315 19.79 32.46 7.55
C ALA A 315 19.43 31.47 6.42
N CYS A 316 19.99 30.26 6.48
CA CYS A 316 19.65 29.17 5.58
C CYS A 316 18.18 28.72 5.72
N THR A 317 17.66 28.59 6.95
CA THR A 317 16.27 28.23 7.19
C THR A 317 15.31 29.30 6.62
N SER A 318 15.59 30.58 6.83
CA SER A 318 14.82 31.66 6.21
C SER A 318 14.94 31.64 4.69
N PHE A 319 16.13 31.42 4.14
CA PHE A 319 16.30 31.30 2.69
C PHE A 319 15.37 30.24 2.09
N ILE A 320 15.30 29.06 2.69
CA ILE A 320 14.41 27.97 2.27
C ILE A 320 12.94 28.33 2.48
N ASP A 321 12.57 28.98 3.59
CA ASP A 321 11.20 29.46 3.81
C ASP A 321 10.70 30.32 2.64
N PHE A 322 11.52 31.29 2.18
CA PHE A 322 11.17 32.14 1.04
C PHE A 322 11.10 31.34 -0.28
N GLN A 323 11.92 30.31 -0.46
CA GLN A 323 11.84 29.44 -1.64
C GLN A 323 10.56 28.59 -1.64
N ILE A 324 10.15 28.09 -0.48
CA ILE A 324 8.85 27.42 -0.28
C ILE A 324 7.70 28.39 -0.56
N GLY A 325 7.81 29.65 -0.11
CA GLY A 325 6.87 30.72 -0.41
C GLY A 325 6.64 30.92 -1.91
N LYS A 326 7.72 30.90 -2.73
CA LYS A 326 7.60 30.97 -4.20
C LYS A 326 6.76 29.82 -4.76
N ILE A 327 6.96 28.60 -4.27
CA ILE A 327 6.19 27.40 -4.70
C ILE A 327 4.72 27.53 -4.31
N ILE A 328 4.43 27.88 -3.05
CA ILE A 328 3.04 28.05 -2.57
C ILE A 328 2.32 29.15 -3.36
N ASN A 329 2.99 30.28 -3.60
CA ASN A 329 2.43 31.37 -4.39
C ASN A 329 2.16 30.96 -5.84
N LYS A 330 3.01 30.12 -6.42
CA LYS A 330 2.78 29.55 -7.75
C LYS A 330 1.56 28.64 -7.78
N LEU A 331 1.43 27.71 -6.82
CA LEU A 331 0.24 26.87 -6.69
C LEU A 331 -1.04 27.71 -6.53
N LYS A 332 -0.97 28.82 -5.79
CA LYS A 332 -2.08 29.77 -5.64
C LYS A 332 -2.42 30.45 -6.96
N LYS A 333 -1.41 30.94 -7.69
CA LYS A 333 -1.59 31.61 -8.99
C LYS A 333 -2.23 30.69 -10.03
N GLU A 334 -1.82 29.42 -10.07
CA GLU A 334 -2.37 28.41 -10.98
C GLU A 334 -3.69 27.78 -10.48
N GLY A 335 -4.27 28.27 -9.38
CA GLY A 335 -5.54 27.76 -8.85
C GLY A 335 -5.48 26.34 -8.24
N LEU A 336 -4.27 25.82 -7.95
CA LEU A 336 -4.02 24.45 -7.51
C LEU A 336 -4.11 24.24 -5.99
N MET A 337 -4.21 25.31 -5.19
CA MET A 337 -4.27 25.19 -3.72
C MET A 337 -5.48 24.40 -3.20
N ASN A 338 -6.56 24.31 -3.99
CA ASN A 338 -7.77 23.61 -3.61
C ASN A 338 -7.75 22.12 -3.93
N ASN A 339 -6.75 21.64 -4.67
CA ASN A 339 -6.64 20.24 -5.09
C ASN A 339 -5.23 19.65 -4.89
N THR A 340 -4.37 20.28 -4.09
CA THR A 340 -2.98 19.85 -3.91
C THR A 340 -2.67 19.62 -2.43
N VAL A 341 -2.27 18.41 -2.08
CA VAL A 341 -1.64 18.09 -0.79
C VAL A 341 -0.23 18.68 -0.81
N ILE A 342 0.13 19.42 0.24
CA ILE A 342 1.50 19.92 0.40
C ILE A 342 2.09 19.30 1.66
N ILE A 343 3.23 18.64 1.52
CA ILE A 343 4.02 18.16 2.65
C ILE A 343 5.34 18.93 2.67
N ILE A 344 5.70 19.43 3.85
CA ILE A 344 7.02 19.95 4.13
C ILE A 344 7.60 19.10 5.25
N TRP A 345 8.75 18.46 5.01
CA TRP A 345 9.46 17.72 6.04
C TRP A 345 10.97 17.97 5.99
N GLY A 346 11.60 17.96 7.17
CA GLY A 346 13.05 17.83 7.29
C GLY A 346 13.44 16.35 7.31
N ASP A 347 14.57 15.96 6.70
CA ASP A 347 14.97 14.54 6.70
C ASP A 347 15.54 14.05 8.03
N HIS A 348 15.95 14.94 8.92
CA HIS A 348 16.23 14.66 10.33
C HIS A 348 16.45 15.99 11.08
N GLY A 349 16.63 15.94 12.39
CA GLY A 349 17.01 17.09 13.18
C GLY A 349 18.49 17.48 13.00
N PHE A 350 18.96 18.40 13.83
CA PHE A 350 20.34 18.88 13.83
C PHE A 350 20.73 19.41 15.22
N HIS A 351 21.93 19.08 15.67
CA HIS A 351 22.56 19.63 16.87
C HIS A 351 23.22 20.98 16.56
N LEU A 352 22.94 21.95 17.43
CA LEU A 352 23.44 23.33 17.33
C LEU A 352 24.16 23.75 18.63
N GLY A 353 25.04 22.87 19.12
CA GLY A 353 25.83 23.07 20.33
C GLY A 353 25.27 22.37 21.57
N ASP A 354 24.03 21.88 21.52
CA ASP A 354 23.44 21.10 22.60
C ASP A 354 24.28 19.84 22.87
N HIS A 355 24.51 19.52 24.14
CA HIS A 355 25.42 18.44 24.55
C HIS A 355 26.86 18.58 24.00
N ARG A 356 27.27 19.80 23.60
CA ARG A 356 28.51 20.07 22.84
C ARG A 356 28.60 19.30 21.52
N MET A 357 27.45 18.92 20.98
CA MET A 357 27.33 18.23 19.71
C MET A 357 26.93 19.21 18.63
N TRP A 358 27.40 18.89 17.43
CA TRP A 358 27.09 19.61 16.20
C TRP A 358 26.74 18.59 15.13
N THR A 359 25.90 19.01 14.19
CA THR A 359 25.37 18.18 13.12
C THR A 359 24.40 17.11 13.60
N LYS A 360 24.30 15.97 12.93
CA LYS A 360 23.37 14.88 13.24
C LYS A 360 24.15 13.71 13.87
N HIS A 361 23.72 12.47 13.70
CA HIS A 361 24.45 11.26 14.11
C HIS A 361 24.32 10.84 15.59
N SER A 362 23.13 10.97 16.17
CA SER A 362 22.79 10.49 17.52
C SER A 362 21.31 10.07 17.61
N ASN A 363 20.91 9.52 18.76
CA ASN A 363 19.52 9.23 19.10
C ASN A 363 18.88 10.31 20.01
N PHE A 364 19.55 11.46 20.23
CA PHE A 364 19.02 12.58 21.01
C PHE A 364 17.95 13.37 20.24
N GLU A 365 17.14 14.15 20.95
CA GLU A 365 15.92 14.78 20.44
C GLU A 365 16.27 15.71 19.29
N GLN A 366 17.35 16.43 19.50
CA GLN A 366 17.86 17.43 18.59
C GLN A 366 18.26 16.82 17.25
N ALA A 367 18.66 15.54 17.20
CA ALA A 367 18.99 14.83 15.95
C ALA A 367 17.81 14.07 15.33
N THR A 368 16.90 13.50 16.14
CA THR A 368 15.84 12.63 15.61
C THR A 368 14.55 13.38 15.29
N ARG A 369 14.24 14.46 16.03
CA ARG A 369 13.03 15.27 15.81
C ARG A 369 13.22 16.29 14.71
N SER A 370 12.26 16.36 13.80
CA SER A 370 12.31 17.20 12.60
C SER A 370 10.91 17.69 12.24
N PRO A 371 10.74 18.85 11.58
CA PRO A 371 9.41 19.39 11.34
C PRO A 371 8.68 18.58 10.29
N LEU A 372 7.38 18.39 10.50
CA LEU A 372 6.46 17.81 9.52
C LEU A 372 5.18 18.65 9.49
N ILE A 373 4.92 19.27 8.34
CA ILE A 373 3.74 20.09 8.04
C ILE A 373 2.98 19.40 6.91
N ILE A 374 1.70 19.13 7.12
CA ILE A 374 0.82 18.57 6.09
C ILE A 374 -0.37 19.50 5.86
N TYR A 375 -0.43 20.12 4.69
CA TYR A 375 -1.59 20.84 4.19
C TYR A 375 -2.52 19.87 3.48
N ASN A 376 -3.70 19.65 4.05
CA ASN A 376 -4.77 18.90 3.41
C ASN A 376 -5.74 19.88 2.72
N PRO A 377 -5.83 19.91 1.37
CA PRO A 377 -6.65 20.87 0.65
C PRO A 377 -8.17 20.70 0.89
N ARG A 378 -8.59 19.50 1.32
CA ARG A 378 -10.00 19.17 1.60
C ARG A 378 -10.47 19.72 2.94
N THR A 379 -9.63 19.68 3.97
CA THR A 379 -10.02 20.15 5.32
C THR A 379 -9.47 21.52 5.65
N ARG A 380 -8.21 21.82 5.28
CA ARG A 380 -7.49 23.06 5.63
C ARG A 380 -7.50 23.37 7.13
N ALA A 381 -7.63 22.33 7.94
CA ALA A 381 -7.76 22.45 9.38
C ALA A 381 -6.38 22.71 9.99
N ALA A 382 -6.28 23.80 10.76
CA ALA A 382 -5.10 24.13 11.55
C ALA A 382 -5.08 23.30 12.82
N GLN A 383 -4.02 22.53 13.05
CA GLN A 383 -3.96 21.61 14.19
C GLN A 383 -2.51 21.35 14.57
N LYS A 384 -2.28 21.14 15.87
CA LYS A 384 -0.98 20.75 16.43
C LYS A 384 -1.12 19.38 17.06
N ILE A 385 -0.36 18.43 16.55
CA ILE A 385 -0.31 17.06 17.05
C ILE A 385 0.99 16.89 17.84
N ILE A 386 0.87 16.53 19.11
CA ILE A 386 2.01 16.31 20.03
C ILE A 386 2.30 14.82 20.28
N SER A 387 1.41 13.94 19.85
CA SER A 387 1.61 12.49 19.91
C SER A 387 2.72 12.06 18.95
N PRO A 388 3.46 10.99 19.31
CA PRO A 388 4.62 10.56 18.56
C PRO A 388 4.23 10.08 17.15
N THR A 389 5.00 10.52 16.16
CA THR A 389 4.84 10.15 14.75
C THR A 389 6.18 9.83 14.12
N GLU A 390 6.17 9.00 13.09
CA GLU A 390 7.36 8.50 12.41
C GLU A 390 7.32 8.86 10.92
N PHE A 391 8.47 9.01 10.27
CA PHE A 391 8.50 9.28 8.84
C PHE A 391 7.98 8.13 7.98
N VAL A 392 8.11 6.88 8.43
CA VAL A 392 7.47 5.73 7.77
C VAL A 392 5.94 5.85 7.69
N ASP A 393 5.30 6.71 8.50
CA ASP A 393 3.85 6.96 8.47
C ASP A 393 3.43 7.82 7.27
N ILE A 394 4.36 8.55 6.65
CA ILE A 394 4.05 9.48 5.56
C ILE A 394 3.59 8.73 4.30
N PHE A 395 4.16 7.55 4.02
CA PHE A 395 3.74 6.73 2.87
C PHE A 395 2.26 6.34 2.97
N PRO A 396 1.81 5.58 3.98
CA PRO A 396 0.39 5.23 4.10
C PRO A 396 -0.51 6.47 4.22
N THR A 397 -0.06 7.56 4.86
CA THR A 397 -0.82 8.82 4.94
C THR A 397 -1.10 9.42 3.56
N LEU A 398 -0.07 9.50 2.71
CA LEU A 398 -0.21 10.07 1.37
C LEU A 398 -1.12 9.22 0.49
N THR A 399 -0.99 7.89 0.56
CA THR A 399 -1.86 7.00 -0.22
C THR A 399 -3.30 7.08 0.26
N ASP A 400 -3.53 7.15 1.57
CA ASP A 400 -4.86 7.30 2.17
C ASP A 400 -5.54 8.61 1.74
N MET A 401 -4.82 9.75 1.82
CA MET A 401 -5.30 11.05 1.33
C MET A 401 -5.59 11.06 -0.18
N ALA A 402 -4.81 10.30 -0.96
CA ALA A 402 -4.96 10.16 -2.40
C ALA A 402 -5.98 9.08 -2.81
N GLN A 403 -6.57 8.36 -1.84
CA GLN A 403 -7.46 7.22 -2.05
C GLN A 403 -6.81 6.12 -2.91
N ILE A 404 -5.55 5.82 -2.61
CA ILE A 404 -4.74 4.76 -3.21
C ILE A 404 -4.44 3.73 -2.11
N VAL A 405 -4.47 2.44 -2.44
CA VAL A 405 -4.08 1.39 -1.49
C VAL A 405 -2.56 1.40 -1.28
N PRO A 406 -2.02 1.49 -0.05
CA PRO A 406 -0.57 1.43 0.18
C PRO A 406 0.01 0.04 -0.14
N PRO A 407 1.33 -0.08 -0.38
CA PRO A 407 1.99 -1.38 -0.42
C PRO A 407 1.77 -2.17 0.88
N SER A 408 1.67 -3.50 0.78
CA SER A 408 1.32 -4.37 1.90
C SER A 408 2.30 -4.34 3.07
N ASN A 409 3.58 -4.09 2.80
CA ASN A 409 4.66 -4.34 3.74
C ASN A 409 5.21 -3.07 4.40
N VAL A 410 4.51 -1.94 4.30
CA VAL A 410 4.93 -0.70 4.98
C VAL A 410 4.89 -0.85 6.51
N ASP A 411 5.82 -0.18 7.16
CA ASP A 411 6.08 -0.20 8.60
C ASP A 411 5.36 0.90 9.39
N GLY A 412 4.80 1.87 8.67
CA GLY A 412 4.08 3.01 9.23
C GLY A 412 2.56 2.82 9.25
N THR A 413 1.89 3.76 9.91
CA THR A 413 0.43 3.85 10.04
C THR A 413 -0.03 5.20 9.50
N SER A 414 -1.15 5.26 8.78
CA SER A 414 -1.69 6.54 8.28
C SER A 414 -1.93 7.53 9.43
N LEU A 415 -1.46 8.77 9.26
CA LEU A 415 -1.69 9.89 10.17
C LEU A 415 -3.02 10.61 9.89
N LEU A 416 -3.71 10.25 8.80
CA LEU A 416 -4.95 10.90 8.39
C LEU A 416 -6.02 10.88 9.49
N PRO A 417 -6.25 9.78 10.25
CA PRO A 417 -7.22 9.81 11.36
C PRO A 417 -6.93 10.89 12.39
N MET A 418 -5.65 11.14 12.70
CA MET A 418 -5.25 12.20 13.62
C MET A 418 -5.49 13.59 13.01
N MET A 419 -5.18 13.75 11.71
CA MET A 419 -5.48 14.97 10.96
C MET A 419 -6.98 15.21 10.78
N MET A 420 -7.83 14.20 10.95
CA MET A 420 -9.29 14.34 10.91
C MET A 420 -9.89 14.50 12.31
N GLY A 421 -9.07 14.52 13.36
CA GLY A 421 -9.53 14.56 14.75
C GLY A 421 -10.23 13.27 15.22
N GLN A 422 -10.09 12.17 14.46
CA GLN A 422 -10.73 10.88 14.75
C GLN A 422 -9.93 10.08 15.80
N GLN A 423 -8.63 10.33 15.92
CA GLN A 423 -7.75 9.69 16.90
C GLN A 423 -6.76 10.69 17.49
N GLN A 424 -6.47 10.55 18.79
CA GLN A 424 -5.43 11.36 19.44
C GLN A 424 -4.01 10.86 19.12
N SER A 425 -3.85 9.56 18.90
CA SER A 425 -2.59 8.92 18.51
C SER A 425 -2.86 7.64 17.74
N VAL A 426 -1.99 7.33 16.77
CA VAL A 426 -2.00 6.06 16.03
C VAL A 426 -0.97 5.05 16.56
N LYS A 427 -0.11 5.49 17.49
CA LYS A 427 0.95 4.67 18.09
C LYS A 427 1.37 5.18 19.46
N GLU A 428 2.04 4.32 20.21
CA GLU A 428 2.48 4.63 21.56
C GLU A 428 3.82 5.39 21.60
N PHE A 429 4.74 5.04 20.71
CA PHE A 429 6.06 5.65 20.58
C PHE A 429 6.49 5.72 19.12
N ALA A 430 7.38 6.67 18.83
CA ALA A 430 8.16 6.72 17.61
C ALA A 430 9.50 6.00 17.83
N VAL A 431 10.02 5.33 16.79
CA VAL A 431 11.28 4.60 16.88
C VAL A 431 12.33 5.22 15.97
N SER A 432 13.48 5.52 16.57
CA SER A 432 14.71 5.89 15.87
C SER A 432 15.80 4.88 16.17
N GLN A 433 16.74 4.71 15.27
CA GLN A 433 17.92 3.88 15.47
C GLN A 433 19.18 4.58 14.98
N TYR A 434 20.33 4.25 15.57
CA TYR A 434 21.61 4.77 15.12
C TYR A 434 22.77 3.77 15.35
N PRO A 435 23.56 3.45 14.32
CA PRO A 435 24.72 2.57 14.47
C PRO A 435 25.91 3.32 15.09
N ARG A 436 26.53 2.73 16.12
CA ARG A 436 27.81 3.20 16.70
C ARG A 436 28.79 2.04 16.76
N ASN A 437 29.82 2.06 15.92
CA ASN A 437 30.77 0.96 15.77
C ASN A 437 30.03 -0.37 15.49
N ASN A 438 30.28 -1.42 16.28
CA ASN A 438 29.57 -2.70 16.21
C ASN A 438 28.26 -2.73 17.01
N LYS A 439 27.80 -1.59 17.56
CA LYS A 439 26.55 -1.49 18.32
C LYS A 439 25.45 -0.80 17.52
N MET A 440 24.20 -1.12 17.83
CA MET A 440 22.99 -0.45 17.35
C MET A 440 22.23 0.10 18.54
N GLY A 441 21.95 1.41 18.52
CA GLY A 441 21.09 2.04 19.52
C GLY A 441 19.68 2.19 18.97
N TYR A 442 18.68 1.71 19.70
CA TYR A 442 17.25 1.91 19.41
C TYR A 442 16.64 2.84 20.44
N SER A 443 15.89 3.84 19.98
CA SER A 443 15.31 4.89 20.81
C SER A 443 13.80 4.97 20.60
N PHE A 444 13.06 4.91 21.69
CA PHE A 444 11.61 4.85 21.76
C PHE A 444 11.10 6.13 22.41
N ARG A 445 10.54 7.04 21.60
CA ARG A 445 10.06 8.35 22.02
C ARG A 445 8.53 8.36 22.16
N THR A 446 8.01 8.48 23.36
CA THR A 446 6.58 8.73 23.62
C THR A 446 6.28 10.23 23.56
N ALA A 447 5.13 10.69 24.10
CA ALA A 447 4.93 12.12 24.33
C ALA A 447 5.81 12.63 25.50
N ALA A 448 5.90 11.86 26.59
CA ALA A 448 6.53 12.29 27.84
C ALA A 448 7.96 11.78 28.05
N TYR A 449 8.33 10.64 27.47
CA TYR A 449 9.57 9.94 27.76
C TYR A 449 10.35 9.56 26.51
N ARG A 450 11.64 9.30 26.70
CA ARG A 450 12.46 8.57 25.73
C ARG A 450 13.25 7.49 26.43
N TYR A 451 13.12 6.26 25.96
CA TYR A 451 13.96 5.15 26.36
C TYR A 451 14.89 4.76 25.21
N THR A 452 16.19 4.66 25.45
CA THR A 452 17.17 4.20 24.48
C THR A 452 17.90 2.98 25.03
N LEU A 453 18.11 1.98 24.18
CA LEU A 453 18.90 0.79 24.51
C LEU A 453 19.90 0.52 23.39
N TRP A 454 21.07 0.01 23.76
CA TRP A 454 22.15 -0.35 22.84
C TRP A 454 22.41 -1.83 22.88
N ILE A 455 22.47 -2.47 21.72
CA ILE A 455 22.80 -3.89 21.56
C ILE A 455 23.96 -4.08 20.58
N ASP A 456 24.53 -5.29 20.56
CA ASP A 456 25.43 -5.67 19.47
C ASP A 456 24.66 -5.81 18.14
N LYS A 457 25.22 -5.32 17.04
CA LYS A 457 24.60 -5.41 15.71
C LYS A 457 24.35 -6.86 15.28
N SER A 458 25.13 -7.82 15.78
CA SER A 458 24.90 -9.25 15.51
C SER A 458 23.54 -9.73 16.03
N LYS A 459 22.89 -9.00 16.96
CA LYS A 459 21.59 -9.35 17.55
C LYS A 459 20.40 -8.77 16.80
N ILE A 460 20.60 -7.97 15.75
CA ILE A 460 19.50 -7.42 14.94
C ILE A 460 18.71 -8.58 14.31
N GLY A 461 17.38 -8.56 14.48
CA GLY A 461 16.49 -9.63 14.01
C GLY A 461 16.51 -10.93 14.84
N GLN A 462 17.29 -10.98 15.92
CA GLN A 462 17.32 -12.13 16.84
C GLN A 462 16.53 -11.84 18.12
N LYS A 463 16.21 -12.88 18.89
CA LYS A 463 15.63 -12.71 20.22
C LYS A 463 16.62 -12.02 21.14
N ILE A 464 16.20 -10.90 21.72
CA ILE A 464 17.01 -10.09 22.63
C ILE A 464 16.52 -10.31 24.06
N SER A 465 17.43 -10.33 25.01
CA SER A 465 17.16 -10.33 26.45
C SER A 465 17.83 -9.13 27.14
N GLY A 466 17.52 -8.89 28.41
CA GLY A 466 18.19 -7.83 29.18
C GLY A 466 19.72 -7.97 29.24
N LYS A 467 20.27 -9.19 29.07
CA LYS A 467 21.71 -9.46 29.06
C LYS A 467 22.41 -8.98 27.78
N ASP A 468 21.65 -8.76 26.70
CA ASP A 468 22.18 -8.31 25.41
C ASP A 468 22.26 -6.77 25.33
N ILE A 469 21.67 -6.06 26.29
CA ILE A 469 21.70 -4.60 26.39
C ILE A 469 23.03 -4.18 27.02
N VAL A 470 23.85 -3.43 26.27
CA VAL A 470 25.18 -2.98 26.71
C VAL A 470 25.18 -1.57 27.31
N GLN A 471 24.15 -0.78 27.02
CA GLN A 471 23.94 0.57 27.54
C GLN A 471 22.46 0.92 27.39
N GLU A 472 21.92 1.71 28.32
CA GLU A 472 20.56 2.21 28.24
C GLU A 472 20.41 3.59 28.88
N GLU A 473 19.41 4.34 28.40
CA GLU A 473 19.10 5.70 28.82
C GLU A 473 17.59 5.91 28.94
N LEU A 474 17.15 6.66 29.95
CA LEU A 474 15.77 7.14 30.09
C LEU A 474 15.76 8.65 30.35
N PHE A 475 15.01 9.40 29.53
CA PHE A 475 14.81 10.85 29.66
C PHE A 475 13.33 11.19 29.86
N ASP A 476 13.03 12.18 30.71
CA ASP A 476 11.69 12.72 30.95
C ASP A 476 11.57 14.13 30.36
N TYR A 477 10.72 14.31 29.36
CA TYR A 477 10.55 15.57 28.64
C TYR A 477 9.59 16.55 29.33
N ASN A 478 8.85 16.12 30.34
CA ASN A 478 8.03 17.01 31.15
C ASN A 478 8.90 17.84 32.11
N THR A 479 9.97 17.25 32.63
CA THR A 479 10.86 17.90 33.61
C THR A 479 12.27 18.20 33.08
N ASP A 480 12.75 17.45 32.09
CA ASP A 480 14.09 17.57 31.50
C ASP A 480 14.03 17.50 29.95
N PRO A 481 13.42 18.49 29.28
CA PRO A 481 13.30 18.51 27.81
C PRO A 481 14.63 18.64 27.06
N LEU A 482 15.74 18.89 27.78
CA LEU A 482 17.09 19.03 27.23
C LEU A 482 17.92 17.74 27.37
N GLU A 483 17.34 16.65 27.91
CA GLU A 483 18.00 15.35 28.09
C GLU A 483 19.30 15.45 28.93
N THR A 484 19.30 16.30 29.96
CA THR A 484 20.46 16.60 30.82
C THR A 484 20.82 15.47 31.79
N LYS A 485 19.92 14.52 32.06
CA LYS A 485 20.18 13.41 32.99
C LYS A 485 19.55 12.09 32.55
N ASN A 486 20.32 11.02 32.62
CA ASN A 486 19.77 9.66 32.51
C ASN A 486 19.09 9.25 33.84
N HIS A 487 17.80 8.93 33.78
CA HIS A 487 16.98 8.61 34.95
C HIS A 487 16.96 7.12 35.33
N ILE A 488 17.69 6.25 34.63
CA ILE A 488 17.78 4.83 35.00
C ILE A 488 18.43 4.68 36.38
N GLY A 489 17.85 3.82 37.22
CA GLY A 489 18.28 3.59 38.60
C GLY A 489 17.65 4.54 39.63
N ILE A 490 16.89 5.55 39.21
CA ILE A 490 16.16 6.43 40.12
C ILE A 490 14.80 5.80 40.45
N ALA A 491 14.52 5.57 41.74
CA ALA A 491 13.36 4.83 42.21
C ALA A 491 12.00 5.32 41.64
N SER A 492 11.81 6.64 41.54
CA SER A 492 10.58 7.24 40.99
C SER A 492 10.33 6.92 39.51
N TYR A 493 11.37 6.52 38.76
CA TYR A 493 11.29 6.21 37.34
C TYR A 493 11.22 4.70 37.04
N ASN A 494 11.36 3.84 38.04
CA ASN A 494 11.42 2.38 37.84
C ASN A 494 10.20 1.83 37.10
N LYS A 495 9.00 2.35 37.39
CA LYS A 495 7.77 1.91 36.72
C LYS A 495 7.78 2.21 35.22
N VAL A 496 8.09 3.44 34.84
CA VAL A 496 8.13 3.86 33.43
C VAL A 496 9.29 3.21 32.69
N TYR A 497 10.46 3.07 33.33
CA TYR A 497 11.60 2.35 32.78
C TYR A 497 11.25 0.91 32.43
N ASN A 498 10.69 0.15 33.37
CA ASN A 498 10.35 -1.26 33.17
C ASN A 498 9.28 -1.45 32.08
N ASP A 499 8.28 -0.55 32.04
CA ASP A 499 7.23 -0.56 31.03
C ASP A 499 7.79 -0.29 29.63
N LEU A 500 8.55 0.79 29.44
CA LEU A 500 9.15 1.13 28.15
C LEU A 500 10.18 0.10 27.71
N LYS A 501 10.97 -0.46 28.64
CA LYS A 501 11.89 -1.56 28.34
C LYS A 501 11.16 -2.79 27.84
N SER A 502 10.09 -3.21 28.51
CA SER A 502 9.27 -4.34 28.06
C SER A 502 8.69 -4.13 26.65
N LYS A 503 8.15 -2.94 26.38
CA LYS A 503 7.60 -2.54 25.07
C LYS A 503 8.68 -2.49 23.99
N ALA A 504 9.84 -1.91 24.28
CA ALA A 504 10.98 -1.87 23.38
C ALA A 504 11.46 -3.28 23.01
N MET A 505 11.59 -4.17 23.99
CA MET A 505 11.99 -5.56 23.76
C MET A 505 10.95 -6.31 22.90
N THR A 506 9.66 -6.06 23.15
CA THR A 506 8.56 -6.60 22.34
C THR A 506 8.57 -6.04 20.91
N PHE A 507 8.91 -4.78 20.72
CA PHE A 507 9.01 -4.18 19.39
C PHE A 507 10.17 -4.76 18.59
N LEU A 508 11.34 -4.92 19.21
CA LEU A 508 12.55 -5.44 18.54
C LEU A 508 12.46 -6.93 18.23
N TYR A 509 11.71 -7.68 19.04
CA TYR A 509 11.44 -9.09 18.81
C TYR A 509 10.01 -9.45 19.23
N PRO A 510 9.01 -9.19 18.37
CA PRO A 510 7.62 -9.50 18.70
C PRO A 510 7.48 -11.00 18.88
N ALA A 511 7.01 -11.43 20.06
CA ALA A 511 6.54 -12.79 20.24
C ALA A 511 5.50 -13.10 19.16
N VAL A 512 5.51 -14.31 18.60
CA VAL A 512 4.45 -14.77 17.69
C VAL A 512 3.13 -14.70 18.45
N LYS A 513 2.43 -13.58 18.34
CA LYS A 513 1.10 -13.33 18.89
C LYS A 513 0.16 -13.18 17.70
N SER A 514 -0.99 -13.82 17.83
CA SER A 514 -2.10 -13.80 16.88
C SER A 514 -2.36 -12.41 16.34
N SER A 515 -2.57 -12.34 15.02
CA SER A 515 -2.59 -11.15 14.19
C SER A 515 -3.43 -10.00 14.76
N PRO A 516 -2.95 -8.74 14.68
CA PRO A 516 -3.70 -7.57 15.13
C PRO A 516 -4.96 -7.35 14.28
N LYS A 517 -6.03 -6.87 14.94
CA LYS A 517 -7.28 -6.44 14.29
C LYS A 517 -7.01 -5.24 13.38
N LEU A 518 -7.43 -5.32 12.12
CA LEU A 518 -7.58 -4.18 11.24
C LEU A 518 -8.91 -3.49 11.54
N ASP A 519 -8.88 -2.25 12.02
CA ASP A 519 -10.02 -1.35 11.97
C ASP A 519 -9.94 -0.57 10.65
N LEU A 520 -10.65 -1.03 9.63
CA LEU A 520 -10.81 -0.32 8.35
C LEU A 520 -12.07 0.55 8.42
N VAL A 521 -11.90 1.84 8.16
CA VAL A 521 -12.99 2.81 7.98
C VAL A 521 -13.62 2.58 6.59
N PRO A 522 -14.97 2.64 6.43
CA PRO A 522 -15.62 2.38 5.15
C PRO A 522 -15.34 3.53 4.17
N VAL A 523 -14.77 3.21 3.00
CA VAL A 523 -14.72 4.08 1.82
C VAL A 523 -15.96 3.74 0.98
N SER A 524 -16.79 4.71 0.62
CA SER A 524 -17.86 4.47 -0.36
C SER A 524 -17.26 4.40 -1.76
N TYR A 525 -17.62 3.36 -2.52
CA TYR A 525 -17.22 3.16 -3.90
C TYR A 525 -18.44 3.45 -4.78
N ASP A 526 -18.39 4.50 -5.60
CA ASP A 526 -19.56 4.95 -6.38
C ASP A 526 -19.99 3.99 -7.51
N LYS A 527 -19.25 2.88 -7.76
CA LYS A 527 -19.51 1.92 -8.85
C LYS A 527 -19.11 0.49 -8.47
N GLY A 528 -19.99 -0.48 -8.69
CA GLY A 528 -19.74 -1.92 -8.51
C GLY A 528 -19.05 -2.59 -9.70
N ILE A 529 -18.76 -3.89 -9.60
CA ILE A 529 -18.13 -4.68 -10.68
C ILE A 529 -18.97 -4.68 -11.96
N LYS A 530 -20.30 -4.82 -11.85
CA LYS A 530 -21.25 -4.73 -12.97
C LYS A 530 -21.10 -3.43 -13.76
N ASP A 531 -20.88 -2.31 -13.06
CA ASP A 531 -20.72 -1.00 -13.68
C ASP A 531 -19.38 -0.89 -14.39
N ILE A 532 -18.31 -1.47 -13.83
CA ILE A 532 -16.99 -1.51 -14.48
C ILE A 532 -17.04 -2.32 -15.77
N ILE A 533 -17.74 -3.45 -15.78
CA ILE A 533 -17.90 -4.31 -16.97
C ILE A 533 -18.59 -3.51 -18.08
N SER A 534 -19.68 -2.81 -17.73
CA SER A 534 -20.40 -1.93 -18.65
C SER A 534 -19.51 -0.79 -19.17
N ASP A 535 -18.81 -0.07 -18.27
CA ASP A 535 -17.87 1.02 -18.60
C ASP A 535 -16.74 0.56 -19.54
N LYS A 536 -16.33 -0.71 -19.45
CA LYS A 536 -15.29 -1.28 -20.30
C LYS A 536 -15.77 -1.73 -21.67
N GLY A 537 -17.07 -1.66 -21.93
CA GLY A 537 -17.67 -2.08 -23.20
C GLY A 537 -17.39 -3.56 -23.48
N TYR A 538 -17.34 -4.40 -22.44
CA TYR A 538 -17.39 -5.84 -22.65
C TYR A 538 -18.75 -6.21 -23.21
N ASP A 539 -18.76 -7.13 -24.17
CA ASP A 539 -20.00 -7.64 -24.75
C ASP A 539 -20.81 -8.33 -23.65
N PRO A 540 -22.01 -7.81 -23.30
CA PRO A 540 -22.83 -8.35 -22.23
C PRO A 540 -23.36 -9.76 -22.54
N GLU A 541 -23.25 -10.23 -23.79
CA GLU A 541 -23.58 -11.59 -24.19
C GLU A 541 -22.40 -12.56 -24.14
N GLN A 542 -21.16 -12.04 -24.01
CA GLN A 542 -19.94 -12.87 -23.98
C GLN A 542 -19.22 -12.89 -22.63
N VAL A 543 -19.41 -11.88 -21.77
CA VAL A 543 -18.68 -11.79 -20.49
C VAL A 543 -19.63 -11.68 -19.31
N TYR A 544 -19.64 -12.71 -18.47
CA TYR A 544 -20.43 -12.74 -17.25
C TYR A 544 -19.53 -12.87 -16.02
N ILE A 545 -19.59 -11.90 -15.11
CA ILE A 545 -18.87 -11.94 -13.84
C ILE A 545 -19.89 -11.82 -12.72
N GLY A 546 -19.86 -12.78 -11.81
CA GLY A 546 -20.91 -12.97 -10.82
C GLY A 546 -20.41 -13.55 -9.50
N ALA A 547 -21.37 -13.77 -8.62
CA ALA A 547 -21.17 -14.46 -7.36
C ALA A 547 -22.38 -15.33 -7.01
N THR A 548 -22.13 -16.43 -6.32
CA THR A 548 -23.14 -17.33 -5.77
C THR A 548 -23.72 -16.77 -4.47
N LEU A 549 -25.05 -16.73 -4.35
CA LEU A 549 -25.74 -16.55 -3.07
C LEU A 549 -26.42 -17.86 -2.64
N ASN A 550 -26.41 -18.12 -1.34
CA ASN A 550 -27.29 -19.11 -0.75
C ASN A 550 -28.71 -18.51 -0.61
N HIS A 551 -29.76 -19.32 -0.78
CA HIS A 551 -31.15 -18.91 -0.56
C HIS A 551 -31.39 -18.17 0.78
N ARG A 552 -30.71 -18.55 1.86
CA ARG A 552 -30.82 -17.88 3.16
C ARG A 552 -30.21 -16.48 3.21
N GLN A 553 -29.49 -16.08 2.17
CA GLN A 553 -28.88 -14.75 2.03
C GLN A 553 -29.76 -13.80 1.19
N LEU A 554 -30.85 -14.29 0.62
CA LEU A 554 -31.85 -13.43 -0.03
C LEU A 554 -32.47 -12.49 1.02
N ASN A 555 -32.75 -11.26 0.62
CA ASN A 555 -33.28 -10.20 1.50
C ASN A 555 -32.40 -9.93 2.74
N THR A 556 -31.07 -9.99 2.56
CA THR A 556 -30.09 -9.63 3.59
C THR A 556 -29.09 -8.61 3.06
N LYS A 557 -28.27 -8.03 3.94
CA LYS A 557 -27.16 -7.16 3.52
C LYS A 557 -26.20 -7.80 2.51
N VAL A 558 -26.15 -9.13 2.44
CA VAL A 558 -25.32 -9.84 1.46
C VAL A 558 -25.96 -9.81 0.07
N SER A 559 -27.30 -9.94 -0.04
CA SER A 559 -28.00 -9.76 -1.31
C SER A 559 -27.96 -8.29 -1.75
N ASP A 560 -28.02 -7.33 -0.83
CA ASP A 560 -27.86 -5.91 -1.16
C ASP A 560 -26.48 -5.65 -1.79
N LEU A 561 -25.41 -6.12 -1.15
CA LEU A 561 -24.06 -6.06 -1.70
C LEU A 561 -23.96 -6.78 -3.06
N PHE A 562 -24.62 -7.93 -3.21
CA PHE A 562 -24.63 -8.65 -4.49
C PHE A 562 -25.22 -7.79 -5.58
N LEU A 563 -26.37 -7.15 -5.32
CA LEU A 563 -27.07 -6.30 -6.28
C LEU A 563 -26.26 -5.05 -6.61
N GLU A 564 -25.43 -4.54 -5.70
CA GLU A 564 -24.48 -3.47 -5.99
C GLU A 564 -23.37 -3.92 -6.94
N GLU A 565 -22.91 -5.17 -6.84
CA GLU A 565 -21.69 -5.64 -7.50
C GLU A 565 -21.91 -6.46 -8.78
N PHE A 566 -23.00 -7.22 -8.88
CA PHE A 566 -23.14 -8.29 -9.88
C PHE A 566 -24.56 -8.38 -10.46
N THR A 567 -24.66 -8.97 -11.66
CA THR A 567 -25.92 -9.28 -12.35
C THR A 567 -25.99 -10.73 -12.83
N TYR A 568 -25.02 -11.56 -12.42
CA TYR A 568 -24.93 -12.98 -12.75
C TYR A 568 -24.76 -13.79 -11.46
N SER A 569 -25.53 -14.87 -11.31
CA SER A 569 -25.49 -15.70 -10.11
C SER A 569 -25.76 -17.17 -10.36
N THR A 570 -25.42 -17.99 -9.37
CA THR A 570 -25.82 -19.40 -9.26
C THR A 570 -26.56 -19.59 -7.92
N PRO A 571 -27.75 -20.23 -7.88
CA PRO A 571 -28.51 -20.48 -6.64
C PRO A 571 -27.90 -21.54 -5.69
N GLU A 572 -26.60 -21.41 -5.39
CA GLU A 572 -25.75 -22.34 -4.63
C GLU A 572 -26.20 -23.81 -4.73
N ASN A 573 -26.67 -24.41 -3.64
CA ASN A 573 -27.11 -25.80 -3.58
C ASN A 573 -28.63 -25.97 -3.73
N CYS A 574 -29.40 -24.90 -3.93
CA CYS A 574 -30.87 -24.96 -3.95
C CYS A 574 -31.41 -25.80 -5.10
N ALA A 575 -30.67 -25.86 -6.20
CA ALA A 575 -31.04 -26.65 -7.36
C ALA A 575 -30.61 -28.13 -7.29
N LYS A 576 -29.84 -28.55 -6.26
CA LYS A 576 -29.38 -29.94 -6.14
C LYS A 576 -30.54 -30.86 -5.79
N GLN A 577 -30.46 -32.11 -6.28
CA GLN A 577 -31.45 -33.16 -6.01
C GLN A 577 -31.79 -33.28 -4.52
N GLY A 578 -30.80 -33.24 -3.63
CA GLY A 578 -31.04 -33.40 -2.19
C GLY A 578 -31.86 -32.27 -1.57
N ARG A 579 -32.04 -31.15 -2.27
CA ARG A 579 -32.93 -30.05 -1.87
C ARG A 579 -34.29 -30.15 -2.54
N ILE A 580 -34.31 -30.28 -3.87
CA ILE A 580 -35.56 -30.30 -4.66
C ILE A 580 -36.33 -31.61 -4.49
N HIS A 581 -35.62 -32.72 -4.44
CA HIS A 581 -36.17 -34.07 -4.43
C HIS A 581 -35.47 -34.93 -3.35
N PRO A 582 -35.69 -34.60 -2.06
CA PRO A 582 -34.96 -35.18 -0.95
C PRO A 582 -35.33 -36.63 -0.64
N LYS A 583 -36.43 -37.15 -1.22
CA LYS A 583 -36.87 -38.56 -1.19
C LYS A 583 -37.79 -38.82 -2.40
N PRO A 584 -37.95 -40.09 -2.85
CA PRO A 584 -38.89 -40.45 -3.91
C PRO A 584 -40.31 -39.92 -3.65
N GLY A 585 -40.95 -39.37 -4.68
CA GLY A 585 -42.28 -38.76 -4.60
C GLY A 585 -42.39 -37.44 -3.83
N VAL A 586 -41.32 -36.97 -3.17
CA VAL A 586 -41.34 -35.73 -2.37
C VAL A 586 -40.63 -34.61 -3.11
N TRP A 587 -41.28 -33.46 -3.23
CA TRP A 587 -40.74 -32.29 -3.93
C TRP A 587 -40.75 -31.04 -3.04
N ASP A 588 -39.63 -30.33 -3.00
CA ASP A 588 -39.51 -29.02 -2.36
C ASP A 588 -38.89 -28.00 -3.32
N TRP A 589 -39.74 -27.33 -4.08
CA TRP A 589 -39.35 -26.28 -5.01
C TRP A 589 -39.19 -24.91 -4.34
N LYS A 590 -39.64 -24.76 -3.09
CA LYS A 590 -39.81 -23.44 -2.48
C LYS A 590 -38.50 -22.63 -2.43
N PRO A 591 -37.35 -23.17 -1.96
CA PRO A 591 -36.12 -22.40 -1.92
C PRO A 591 -35.59 -22.00 -3.29
N LEU A 592 -35.83 -22.82 -4.32
CA LEU A 592 -35.42 -22.49 -5.68
C LEU A 592 -36.35 -21.43 -6.29
N ASN A 593 -37.66 -21.54 -6.06
CA ASN A 593 -38.65 -20.58 -6.54
C ASN A 593 -38.41 -19.18 -5.97
N GLU A 594 -38.19 -19.08 -4.66
CA GLU A 594 -37.88 -17.79 -4.04
C GLU A 594 -36.60 -17.15 -4.62
N TYR A 595 -35.64 -17.96 -5.07
CA TYR A 595 -34.45 -17.46 -5.76
C TYR A 595 -34.73 -17.04 -7.21
N LEU A 596 -35.55 -17.81 -7.93
CA LEU A 596 -35.97 -17.48 -9.29
C LEU A 596 -36.75 -16.16 -9.30
N ASP A 597 -37.69 -15.99 -8.36
CA ASP A 597 -38.46 -14.77 -8.19
C ASP A 597 -37.52 -13.59 -7.90
N PHE A 598 -36.57 -13.75 -6.96
CA PHE A 598 -35.55 -12.73 -6.68
C PHE A 598 -34.71 -12.37 -7.92
N ALA A 599 -34.36 -13.37 -8.74
CA ALA A 599 -33.58 -13.15 -9.95
C ALA A 599 -34.36 -12.40 -11.02
N ASP A 600 -35.63 -12.76 -11.24
CA ASP A 600 -36.51 -12.09 -12.18
C ASP A 600 -36.79 -10.64 -11.75
N GLU A 601 -37.05 -10.41 -10.46
CA GLU A 601 -37.27 -9.06 -9.90
C GLU A 601 -36.06 -8.14 -10.06
N ASN A 602 -34.85 -8.69 -10.05
CA ASN A 602 -33.59 -7.92 -10.06
C ASN A 602 -32.81 -8.03 -11.37
N ASN A 603 -33.39 -8.62 -12.43
CA ASN A 603 -32.75 -8.84 -13.73
C ASN A 603 -31.41 -9.59 -13.62
N ILE A 604 -31.37 -10.64 -12.81
CA ILE A 604 -30.18 -11.46 -12.60
C ILE A 604 -30.19 -12.63 -13.58
N VAL A 605 -29.10 -12.80 -14.33
CA VAL A 605 -28.88 -13.98 -15.17
C VAL A 605 -28.47 -15.16 -14.28
N LEU A 606 -29.12 -16.30 -14.45
CA LEU A 606 -28.88 -17.49 -13.64
C LEU A 606 -28.20 -18.61 -14.41
N ARG A 607 -27.27 -19.27 -13.71
CA ARG A 607 -26.81 -20.61 -14.00
C ARG A 607 -27.31 -21.57 -12.93
N ILE A 608 -27.94 -22.66 -13.35
CA ILE A 608 -28.54 -23.64 -12.44
C ILE A 608 -27.58 -24.80 -12.19
N HIS A 609 -27.07 -24.86 -10.96
CA HIS A 609 -26.24 -25.96 -10.47
C HIS A 609 -27.09 -27.06 -9.83
N GLY A 610 -27.82 -27.81 -10.68
CA GLY A 610 -28.62 -28.99 -10.29
C GLY A 610 -28.27 -30.29 -11.03
N PRO A 611 -26.97 -30.60 -11.25
CA PRO A 611 -26.56 -31.68 -12.14
C PRO A 611 -26.88 -33.08 -11.62
N ILE A 612 -26.87 -34.07 -12.52
CA ILE A 612 -26.61 -35.47 -12.13
C ILE A 612 -25.11 -35.63 -11.88
N SER A 613 -24.74 -36.03 -10.67
CA SER A 613 -23.34 -36.10 -10.25
C SER A 613 -23.12 -37.18 -9.20
N PRO A 614 -21.86 -37.54 -8.91
CA PRO A 614 -21.50 -38.36 -7.75
C PRO A 614 -22.06 -37.80 -6.43
N GLN A 615 -22.25 -36.48 -6.32
CA GLN A 615 -22.87 -35.86 -5.14
C GLN A 615 -24.40 -36.06 -5.07
N ALA A 616 -24.87 -37.29 -5.27
CA ALA A 616 -26.26 -37.69 -5.16
C ALA A 616 -26.84 -37.42 -3.76
N SER A 617 -28.17 -37.34 -3.69
CA SER A 617 -28.89 -37.21 -2.41
C SER A 617 -28.61 -38.39 -1.49
N HIS A 618 -28.62 -38.17 -0.18
CA HIS A 618 -28.35 -39.24 0.79
C HIS A 618 -29.23 -40.49 0.57
N TRP A 619 -30.52 -40.32 0.25
CA TRP A 619 -31.42 -41.44 -0.03
C TRP A 619 -31.00 -42.28 -1.24
N ALA A 620 -30.42 -41.66 -2.28
CA ALA A 620 -29.96 -42.37 -3.48
C ALA A 620 -28.67 -43.16 -3.19
N LYS A 621 -27.87 -42.71 -2.22
CA LYS A 621 -26.63 -43.39 -1.79
C LYS A 621 -26.90 -44.66 -1.00
N THR A 622 -28.01 -44.69 -0.25
CA THR A 622 -28.45 -45.81 0.59
C THR A 622 -29.58 -46.62 -0.06
N ASP A 623 -29.83 -46.42 -1.35
CA ASP A 623 -30.95 -47.03 -2.05
C ASP A 623 -30.65 -48.49 -2.38
N SER A 624 -31.54 -49.41 -2.01
CA SER A 624 -31.41 -50.84 -2.29
C SER A 624 -32.30 -51.31 -3.45
N ARG A 625 -32.93 -50.39 -4.17
CA ARG A 625 -33.77 -50.67 -5.36
C ARG A 625 -32.95 -51.18 -6.55
N THR A 626 -33.60 -51.80 -7.53
CA THR A 626 -32.90 -52.33 -8.72
C THR A 626 -32.32 -51.22 -9.59
N LYS A 627 -31.44 -51.58 -10.54
CA LYS A 627 -30.84 -50.65 -11.50
C LYS A 627 -31.90 -49.87 -12.28
N GLU A 628 -32.97 -50.55 -12.69
CA GLU A 628 -34.10 -49.99 -13.43
C GLU A 628 -34.91 -49.00 -12.56
N GLU A 629 -35.09 -49.33 -11.29
CA GLU A 629 -35.79 -48.47 -10.34
C GLU A 629 -34.96 -47.23 -9.99
N LEU A 630 -33.64 -47.37 -9.81
CA LEU A 630 -32.73 -46.25 -9.56
C LEU A 630 -32.68 -45.30 -10.77
N GLU A 631 -32.62 -45.86 -11.98
CA GLU A 631 -32.73 -45.10 -13.23
C GLU A 631 -34.03 -44.28 -13.26
N LYS A 632 -35.17 -44.89 -12.92
CA LYS A 632 -36.47 -44.20 -12.92
C LYS A 632 -36.45 -42.94 -12.05
N ASN A 633 -35.82 -42.97 -10.87
CA ASN A 633 -35.76 -41.78 -10.00
C ASN A 633 -34.82 -40.70 -10.56
N MET A 634 -33.69 -41.09 -11.16
CA MET A 634 -32.80 -40.14 -11.83
C MET A 634 -33.54 -39.43 -12.95
N VAL A 635 -34.25 -40.20 -13.78
CA VAL A 635 -35.05 -39.70 -14.90
C VAL A 635 -36.16 -38.78 -14.40
N GLU A 636 -36.88 -39.16 -13.34
CA GLU A 636 -37.95 -38.37 -12.74
C GLU A 636 -37.43 -37.00 -12.26
N TYR A 637 -36.42 -37.00 -11.38
CA TYR A 637 -35.81 -35.79 -10.85
C TYR A 637 -35.35 -34.86 -11.97
N PHE A 638 -34.52 -35.38 -12.88
CA PHE A 638 -33.85 -34.54 -13.85
C PHE A 638 -34.81 -34.06 -14.94
N THR A 639 -35.81 -34.86 -15.31
CA THR A 639 -36.89 -34.43 -16.21
C THR A 639 -37.68 -33.27 -15.62
N ALA A 640 -38.04 -33.34 -14.34
CA ALA A 640 -38.81 -32.27 -13.71
C ALA A 640 -37.99 -30.98 -13.60
N LEU A 641 -36.71 -31.07 -13.22
CA LEU A 641 -35.80 -29.93 -13.20
C LEU A 641 -35.66 -29.31 -14.59
N CYS A 642 -35.37 -30.10 -15.62
CA CYS A 642 -35.26 -29.63 -17.00
C CYS A 642 -36.53 -28.91 -17.46
N LYS A 643 -37.71 -29.53 -17.28
CA LYS A 643 -39.00 -28.95 -17.68
C LYS A 643 -39.31 -27.65 -16.95
N ARG A 644 -38.94 -27.55 -15.67
CA ARG A 644 -39.16 -26.33 -14.88
C ARG A 644 -38.23 -25.24 -15.37
N MET A 645 -36.91 -25.49 -15.36
CA MET A 645 -35.91 -24.49 -15.76
C MET A 645 -36.10 -24.02 -17.19
N ASN A 646 -36.58 -24.88 -18.12
CA ASN A 646 -36.85 -24.48 -19.50
C ASN A 646 -37.85 -23.32 -19.63
N LYS A 647 -38.73 -23.12 -18.64
CA LYS A 647 -39.74 -22.07 -18.63
C LYS A 647 -39.27 -20.77 -17.98
N GLU A 648 -38.18 -20.81 -17.21
CA GLU A 648 -37.70 -19.67 -16.44
C GLU A 648 -36.87 -18.72 -17.31
N SER A 649 -37.20 -17.43 -17.33
CA SER A 649 -36.56 -16.47 -18.23
C SER A 649 -35.14 -16.07 -17.80
N SER A 650 -34.92 -15.91 -16.49
CA SER A 650 -33.61 -15.61 -15.90
C SER A 650 -32.59 -16.73 -16.07
N VAL A 651 -33.02 -17.98 -16.27
CA VAL A 651 -32.11 -19.12 -16.43
C VAL A 651 -31.52 -19.15 -17.84
N LYS A 652 -30.20 -18.98 -17.96
CA LYS A 652 -29.46 -19.08 -19.23
C LYS A 652 -28.75 -20.43 -19.38
N TRP A 653 -28.11 -20.91 -18.31
CA TRP A 653 -27.33 -22.16 -18.33
C TRP A 653 -27.80 -23.16 -17.28
N MET A 654 -27.66 -24.44 -17.59
CA MET A 654 -27.95 -25.54 -16.67
C MET A 654 -26.85 -26.59 -16.72
N ASP A 655 -26.37 -26.97 -15.54
CA ASP A 655 -25.41 -28.07 -15.42
C ASP A 655 -26.13 -29.39 -15.60
N VAL A 656 -25.68 -30.18 -16.58
CA VAL A 656 -26.26 -31.50 -16.86
C VAL A 656 -25.60 -32.56 -16.01
N VAL A 657 -24.26 -32.55 -16.00
CA VAL A 657 -23.44 -33.43 -15.17
C VAL A 657 -22.36 -32.64 -14.44
N ASN A 658 -21.88 -33.18 -13.32
CA ASN A 658 -20.75 -32.64 -12.59
C ASN A 658 -19.84 -33.74 -12.04
N GLU A 659 -18.53 -33.50 -11.98
CA GLU A 659 -17.56 -34.37 -11.28
C GLU A 659 -17.49 -35.82 -11.78
N THR A 660 -17.72 -36.05 -13.07
CA THR A 660 -17.84 -37.41 -13.62
C THR A 660 -16.51 -38.14 -13.79
N ILE A 661 -15.39 -37.41 -13.76
CA ILE A 661 -14.04 -37.93 -14.07
C ILE A 661 -13.08 -37.56 -12.93
N THR A 662 -12.18 -38.48 -12.56
CA THR A 662 -11.14 -38.27 -11.53
C THR A 662 -9.92 -37.53 -12.10
N PRO A 663 -9.06 -36.93 -11.25
CA PRO A 663 -7.83 -36.27 -11.70
C PRO A 663 -6.90 -37.16 -12.55
N GLU A 664 -6.96 -38.48 -12.36
CA GLU A 664 -6.16 -39.46 -13.08
C GLU A 664 -6.70 -39.81 -14.48
N GLY A 665 -7.90 -39.31 -14.83
CA GLY A 665 -8.55 -39.56 -16.12
C GLY A 665 -9.44 -40.80 -16.16
N PHE A 666 -9.86 -41.32 -15.00
CA PHE A 666 -10.82 -42.42 -14.90
C PHE A 666 -12.23 -41.90 -14.66
N TRP A 667 -13.24 -42.72 -14.93
CA TRP A 667 -14.60 -42.41 -14.48
C TRP A 667 -14.66 -42.36 -12.97
N PHE A 668 -15.47 -41.47 -12.42
CA PHE A 668 -15.79 -41.49 -11.01
C PHE A 668 -16.72 -42.68 -10.74
N GLU A 669 -16.11 -43.82 -10.43
CA GLU A 669 -16.84 -45.07 -10.20
C GLU A 669 -17.66 -45.02 -8.92
N GLU A 670 -18.62 -45.93 -8.82
CA GLU A 670 -19.25 -46.18 -7.53
C GLU A 670 -18.19 -46.65 -6.53
N LYS A 671 -18.14 -45.98 -5.38
CA LYS A 671 -17.34 -46.43 -4.25
C LYS A 671 -18.06 -46.12 -2.94
N PRO A 672 -17.86 -46.94 -1.89
CA PRO A 672 -18.43 -46.64 -0.58
C PRO A 672 -17.96 -45.27 -0.06
N GLY A 673 -18.91 -44.44 0.39
CA GLY A 673 -18.68 -43.08 0.86
C GLY A 673 -19.30 -42.77 2.21
N VAL A 674 -19.22 -41.49 2.60
CA VAL A 674 -19.41 -41.03 3.98
C VAL A 674 -20.80 -41.26 4.60
N GLU A 675 -21.83 -41.65 3.86
CA GLU A 675 -22.96 -42.44 4.41
C GLU A 675 -23.61 -43.31 3.29
N GLN A 676 -22.78 -44.16 2.63
CA GLN A 676 -22.98 -45.02 1.43
C GLN A 676 -22.67 -44.40 0.05
N TRP A 677 -22.92 -45.13 -1.07
CA TRP A 677 -22.27 -45.00 -2.39
C TRP A 677 -22.06 -43.56 -2.86
N GLU A 678 -20.82 -43.18 -3.19
CA GLU A 678 -20.47 -41.84 -3.69
C GLU A 678 -20.88 -41.59 -5.14
N ASN A 679 -21.31 -42.59 -5.90
CA ASN A 679 -21.89 -42.38 -7.22
C ASN A 679 -22.86 -43.52 -7.56
N PRO A 680 -24.07 -43.52 -6.98
CA PRO A 680 -25.01 -44.64 -7.16
C PRO A 680 -25.46 -44.77 -8.62
N TRP A 681 -25.41 -43.70 -9.42
CA TRP A 681 -25.86 -43.71 -10.81
C TRP A 681 -25.04 -44.59 -11.74
N GLU A 682 -23.81 -44.94 -11.34
CA GLU A 682 -22.96 -45.87 -12.10
C GLU A 682 -23.55 -47.28 -12.18
N GLN A 683 -24.40 -47.65 -11.22
CA GLN A 683 -25.09 -48.95 -11.19
C GLN A 683 -26.01 -49.17 -12.38
N ILE A 684 -26.51 -48.09 -13.01
CA ILE A 684 -27.30 -48.13 -14.24
C ILE A 684 -26.51 -48.82 -15.38
N GLY A 685 -25.17 -48.80 -15.30
CA GLY A 685 -24.27 -49.48 -16.21
C GLY A 685 -23.57 -48.54 -17.19
N ARG A 686 -22.82 -49.14 -18.11
CA ARG A 686 -22.05 -48.44 -19.15
C ARG A 686 -22.52 -48.86 -20.53
N ASP A 687 -22.31 -47.99 -21.51
CA ASP A 687 -22.51 -48.34 -22.90
C ASP A 687 -21.30 -49.09 -23.50
N LYS A 688 -21.43 -49.51 -24.77
CA LYS A 688 -20.39 -50.27 -25.49
C LYS A 688 -19.04 -49.55 -25.66
N ASN A 689 -18.97 -48.24 -25.41
CA ASN A 689 -17.74 -47.46 -25.46
C ASN A 689 -17.21 -47.14 -24.05
N ASP A 690 -17.66 -47.90 -23.04
CA ASP A 690 -17.29 -47.71 -21.64
C ASP A 690 -17.68 -46.32 -21.09
N VAL A 691 -18.75 -45.70 -21.62
CA VAL A 691 -19.27 -44.44 -21.09
C VAL A 691 -20.43 -44.73 -20.13
N PRO A 692 -20.41 -44.18 -18.89
CA PRO A 692 -21.52 -44.32 -17.96
C PRO A 692 -22.88 -43.90 -18.54
N LEU A 693 -23.86 -44.79 -18.44
CA LEU A 693 -25.19 -44.56 -19.03
C LEU A 693 -25.89 -43.35 -18.42
N TYR A 694 -25.67 -43.08 -17.13
CA TYR A 694 -26.28 -41.93 -16.46
C TYR A 694 -25.90 -40.59 -17.12
N ILE A 695 -24.66 -40.46 -17.61
CA ILE A 695 -24.18 -39.25 -18.30
C ILE A 695 -24.96 -39.08 -19.61
N THR A 696 -25.01 -40.14 -20.43
CA THR A 696 -25.70 -40.09 -21.72
C THR A 696 -27.20 -39.88 -21.56
N LYS A 697 -27.84 -40.50 -20.56
CA LYS A 697 -29.25 -40.32 -20.22
C LYS A 697 -29.54 -38.91 -19.71
N ALA A 698 -28.69 -38.33 -18.88
CA ALA A 698 -28.85 -36.95 -18.43
C ALA A 698 -28.86 -35.99 -19.62
N PHE A 699 -27.90 -36.11 -20.54
CA PHE A 699 -27.90 -35.30 -21.77
C PHE A 699 -29.08 -35.57 -22.69
N GLN A 700 -29.54 -36.82 -22.81
CA GLN A 700 -30.76 -37.16 -23.55
C GLN A 700 -31.99 -36.43 -22.98
N ILE A 701 -32.17 -36.46 -21.66
CA ILE A 701 -33.28 -35.80 -20.95
C ILE A 701 -33.19 -34.28 -21.11
N ALA A 702 -32.02 -33.70 -20.89
CA ALA A 702 -31.81 -32.26 -21.01
C ALA A 702 -32.08 -31.77 -22.43
N ASN A 703 -31.60 -32.49 -23.45
CA ASN A 703 -31.88 -32.16 -24.85
C ASN A 703 -33.38 -32.22 -25.18
N LYS A 704 -34.11 -33.16 -24.58
CA LYS A 704 -35.55 -33.32 -24.79
C LYS A 704 -36.39 -32.27 -24.07
N HIS A 705 -35.97 -31.80 -22.89
CA HIS A 705 -36.83 -31.04 -21.98
C HIS A 705 -36.34 -29.63 -21.65
N ALA A 706 -35.06 -29.33 -21.84
CA ALA A 706 -34.44 -28.02 -21.62
C ALA A 706 -33.93 -27.43 -22.96
N THR A 707 -34.80 -27.42 -23.96
CA THR A 707 -34.48 -27.04 -25.35
C THR A 707 -34.01 -25.60 -25.49
N ASN A 708 -34.43 -24.71 -24.59
CA ASN A 708 -34.14 -23.27 -24.66
C ASN A 708 -33.02 -22.85 -23.69
N LYS A 709 -32.31 -23.80 -23.07
CA LYS A 709 -31.26 -23.55 -22.07
C LYS A 709 -29.94 -24.12 -22.54
N SER A 710 -28.83 -23.43 -22.28
CA SER A 710 -27.49 -23.94 -22.60
C SER A 710 -27.12 -25.07 -21.64
N LEU A 711 -26.71 -26.20 -22.20
CA LEU A 711 -26.42 -27.44 -21.49
C LEU A 711 -24.93 -27.57 -21.21
N VAL A 712 -24.55 -27.46 -19.94
CA VAL A 712 -23.14 -27.38 -19.51
C VAL A 712 -22.68 -28.72 -18.94
N PHE A 713 -21.53 -29.19 -19.44
CA PHE A 713 -20.77 -30.28 -18.81
C PHE A 713 -19.83 -29.65 -17.76
N ASN A 714 -20.12 -29.81 -16.48
CA ASN A 714 -19.33 -29.20 -15.40
C ASN A 714 -18.34 -30.21 -14.81
N GLN A 715 -17.16 -29.76 -14.38
CA GLN A 715 -16.14 -30.63 -13.81
C GLN A 715 -15.35 -29.90 -12.72
N HIS A 716 -15.13 -30.59 -11.59
CA HIS A 716 -14.18 -30.17 -10.56
C HIS A 716 -12.81 -30.81 -10.79
N GLY A 717 -11.76 -30.05 -10.49
CA GLY A 717 -10.38 -30.52 -10.46
C GLY A 717 -9.40 -29.39 -10.68
N GLY A 718 -8.12 -29.73 -10.79
CA GLY A 718 -7.07 -28.79 -11.17
C GLY A 718 -6.93 -28.69 -12.69
N MET A 719 -5.69 -28.49 -13.15
CA MET A 719 -5.33 -28.48 -14.57
C MET A 719 -4.59 -29.78 -14.96
N GLU A 720 -5.07 -30.93 -14.47
CA GLU A 720 -4.51 -32.25 -14.78
C GLU A 720 -4.87 -32.66 -16.22
N PRO A 721 -3.89 -32.89 -17.11
CA PRO A 721 -4.20 -33.15 -18.52
C PRO A 721 -5.08 -34.38 -18.77
N LYS A 722 -4.84 -35.49 -18.06
CA LYS A 722 -5.58 -36.76 -18.25
C LYS A 722 -7.08 -36.60 -17.98
N MET A 723 -7.44 -35.88 -16.92
CA MET A 723 -8.83 -35.60 -16.58
C MET A 723 -9.49 -34.79 -17.69
N TRP A 724 -8.88 -33.68 -18.10
CA TRP A 724 -9.44 -32.81 -19.13
C TRP A 724 -9.46 -33.47 -20.52
N ASP A 725 -8.49 -34.33 -20.85
CA ASP A 725 -8.52 -35.13 -22.08
C ASP A 725 -9.73 -36.06 -22.11
N LYS A 726 -10.01 -36.75 -21.00
CA LYS A 726 -11.21 -37.60 -20.88
C LYS A 726 -12.52 -36.80 -20.92
N VAL A 727 -12.55 -35.60 -20.33
CA VAL A 727 -13.70 -34.68 -20.42
C VAL A 727 -13.95 -34.29 -21.87
N LYS A 728 -12.91 -33.86 -22.59
CA LYS A 728 -12.97 -33.49 -24.01
C LYS A 728 -13.48 -34.65 -24.87
N GLU A 729 -12.92 -35.84 -24.70
CA GLU A 729 -13.38 -37.06 -25.38
C GLU A 729 -14.87 -37.34 -25.13
N THR A 730 -15.31 -37.18 -23.88
CA THR A 730 -16.69 -37.43 -23.48
C THR A 730 -17.66 -36.43 -24.12
N ILE A 731 -17.29 -35.14 -24.16
CA ILE A 731 -18.10 -34.11 -24.81
C ILE A 731 -18.23 -34.39 -26.32
N LEU A 732 -17.11 -34.72 -26.98
CA LEU A 732 -17.13 -35.09 -28.40
C LEU A 732 -17.97 -36.34 -28.66
N TYR A 733 -17.91 -37.31 -27.75
CA TYR A 733 -18.75 -38.50 -27.80
C TYR A 733 -20.25 -38.19 -27.72
N LEU A 734 -20.64 -37.33 -26.77
CA LEU A 734 -22.03 -36.89 -26.60
C LEU A 734 -22.53 -36.12 -27.83
N LYS A 735 -21.71 -35.21 -28.38
CA LYS A 735 -22.01 -34.50 -29.62
C LYS A 735 -22.16 -35.46 -30.80
N LYS A 736 -21.29 -36.48 -30.93
CA LYS A 736 -21.38 -37.51 -31.97
C LYS A 736 -22.64 -38.37 -31.85
N LYS A 737 -23.18 -38.56 -30.64
CA LYS A 737 -24.48 -39.19 -30.40
C LYS A 737 -25.68 -38.28 -30.75
N GLY A 738 -25.45 -37.04 -31.16
CA GLY A 738 -26.48 -36.07 -31.51
C GLY A 738 -27.02 -35.26 -30.33
N TYR A 739 -26.36 -35.30 -29.17
CA TYR A 739 -26.75 -34.50 -28.02
C TYR A 739 -26.04 -33.15 -28.03
N ARG A 740 -26.81 -32.08 -27.81
CA ARG A 740 -26.29 -30.73 -27.59
C ARG A 740 -25.53 -30.68 -26.27
N VAL A 741 -24.32 -30.14 -26.35
CA VAL A 741 -23.47 -29.72 -25.25
C VAL A 741 -23.00 -28.33 -25.64
N ASP A 742 -23.38 -27.32 -24.88
CA ASP A 742 -23.18 -25.90 -25.24
C ASP A 742 -22.07 -25.25 -24.42
N GLY A 743 -21.63 -25.88 -23.32
CA GLY A 743 -20.61 -25.29 -22.47
C GLY A 743 -19.78 -26.30 -21.70
N LEU A 744 -18.55 -25.89 -21.40
CA LEU A 744 -17.61 -26.56 -20.52
C LEU A 744 -17.46 -25.76 -19.23
N GLY A 745 -17.75 -26.40 -18.09
CA GLY A 745 -17.67 -25.80 -16.78
C GLY A 745 -16.49 -26.29 -15.95
N TRP A 746 -15.83 -25.39 -15.22
CA TRP A 746 -14.75 -25.68 -14.28
C TRP A 746 -15.02 -25.12 -12.87
N GLN A 747 -15.12 -26.03 -11.89
CA GLN A 747 -15.20 -25.71 -10.46
C GLN A 747 -13.79 -25.57 -9.87
N ALA A 748 -13.33 -24.32 -9.79
CA ALA A 748 -12.02 -23.88 -9.32
C ALA A 748 -11.98 -23.65 -7.80
N HIS A 749 -12.03 -24.71 -7.00
CA HIS A 749 -11.76 -24.63 -5.56
C HIS A 749 -10.24 -24.59 -5.30
N LEU A 750 -9.66 -23.39 -5.40
CA LEU A 750 -8.23 -23.17 -5.27
C LEU A 750 -7.80 -23.26 -3.80
N ARG A 751 -6.52 -23.61 -3.57
CA ARG A 751 -5.96 -23.69 -2.21
C ARG A 751 -4.57 -23.08 -2.17
N SER A 752 -4.21 -22.41 -1.07
CA SER A 752 -2.92 -21.73 -0.94
C SER A 752 -1.69 -22.65 -1.00
N ASN A 753 -1.87 -23.93 -0.69
CA ASN A 753 -0.85 -24.98 -0.79
C ASN A 753 -0.79 -25.66 -2.17
N LYS A 754 -1.60 -25.20 -3.15
CA LYS A 754 -1.58 -25.69 -4.53
C LYS A 754 -1.33 -24.50 -5.47
N PRO A 755 -0.27 -24.51 -6.30
CA PRO A 755 0.15 -23.33 -7.01
C PRO A 755 -0.67 -23.00 -8.27
N LEU A 756 -1.78 -23.68 -8.56
CA LEU A 756 -2.49 -23.62 -9.86
C LEU A 756 -2.62 -22.22 -10.44
N ALA A 757 -3.28 -21.31 -9.72
CA ALA A 757 -3.55 -19.97 -10.21
C ALA A 757 -2.34 -19.01 -10.15
N LEU A 758 -1.19 -19.50 -9.67
CA LEU A 758 0.08 -18.79 -9.57
C LEU A 758 1.19 -19.51 -10.37
N ASP A 759 0.86 -20.62 -11.04
CA ASP A 759 1.77 -21.42 -11.86
C ASP A 759 1.55 -21.11 -13.34
N LYS A 760 2.61 -20.67 -14.00
CA LYS A 760 2.53 -20.25 -15.41
C LYS A 760 2.08 -21.38 -16.34
N LYS A 761 2.53 -22.61 -16.11
CA LYS A 761 2.21 -23.75 -16.99
C LYS A 761 0.74 -24.13 -16.87
N GLN A 762 0.19 -24.11 -15.65
CA GLN A 762 -1.22 -24.39 -15.42
C GLN A 762 -2.12 -23.28 -15.97
N LEU A 763 -1.73 -22.00 -15.86
CA LEU A 763 -2.47 -20.90 -16.48
C LEU A 763 -2.44 -20.95 -18.01
N VAL A 764 -1.33 -21.38 -18.62
CA VAL A 764 -1.24 -21.63 -20.07
C VAL A 764 -2.12 -22.81 -20.46
N TYR A 765 -2.14 -23.89 -19.67
CA TYR A 765 -3.03 -25.03 -19.93
C TYR A 765 -4.50 -24.61 -19.87
N LEU A 766 -4.90 -23.83 -18.85
CA LEU A 766 -6.24 -23.25 -18.75
C LEU A 766 -6.59 -22.42 -19.99
N ALA A 767 -5.68 -21.55 -20.44
CA ALA A 767 -5.90 -20.75 -21.64
C ALA A 767 -6.14 -21.63 -22.89
N ASN A 768 -5.38 -22.71 -23.05
CA ASN A 768 -5.53 -23.67 -24.15
C ASN A 768 -6.84 -24.48 -24.05
N LEU A 769 -7.27 -24.81 -22.83
CA LEU A 769 -8.54 -25.50 -22.59
C LEU A 769 -9.73 -24.60 -22.98
N ILE A 770 -9.65 -23.30 -22.67
CA ILE A 770 -10.64 -22.32 -23.11
C ILE A 770 -10.66 -22.21 -24.65
N ASP A 771 -9.48 -22.12 -25.29
CA ASP A 771 -9.40 -22.11 -26.76
C ASP A 771 -10.02 -23.38 -27.36
N TRP A 772 -9.74 -24.55 -26.78
CA TRP A 772 -10.35 -25.81 -27.23
C TRP A 772 -11.87 -25.78 -27.09
N ALA A 773 -12.41 -25.26 -25.99
CA ALA A 773 -13.85 -25.15 -25.79
C ALA A 773 -14.48 -24.28 -26.88
N HIS A 774 -13.94 -23.06 -27.10
CA HIS A 774 -14.44 -22.15 -28.13
C HIS A 774 -14.32 -22.73 -29.54
N GLN A 775 -13.24 -23.44 -29.87
CA GLN A 775 -13.07 -24.13 -31.16
C GLN A 775 -14.09 -25.24 -31.44
N HIS A 776 -14.76 -25.74 -30.39
CA HIS A 776 -15.77 -26.78 -30.49
C HIS A 776 -17.17 -26.26 -30.17
N ASP A 777 -17.41 -24.95 -30.33
CA ASP A 777 -18.69 -24.30 -30.06
C ASP A 777 -19.20 -24.58 -28.64
N LEU A 778 -18.33 -24.34 -27.65
CA LEU A 778 -18.66 -24.43 -26.23
C LEU A 778 -18.35 -23.11 -25.53
N ASP A 779 -19.30 -22.59 -24.77
CA ASP A 779 -19.06 -21.57 -23.75
C ASP A 779 -18.05 -22.12 -22.72
N PHE A 780 -17.19 -21.25 -22.17
CA PHE A 780 -16.31 -21.65 -21.05
C PHE A 780 -16.73 -20.97 -19.76
N HIS A 781 -16.96 -21.77 -18.72
CA HIS A 781 -17.41 -21.28 -17.44
C HIS A 781 -16.38 -21.57 -16.35
N VAL A 782 -15.90 -20.55 -15.65
CA VAL A 782 -15.48 -20.72 -14.25
C VAL A 782 -16.73 -20.66 -13.41
N THR A 783 -17.16 -21.85 -13.02
CA THR A 783 -18.51 -22.13 -12.54
C THR A 783 -18.65 -21.80 -11.07
N GLU A 784 -17.58 -22.08 -10.36
CA GLU A 784 -17.40 -21.88 -8.93
C GLU A 784 -15.93 -21.58 -8.72
N ILE A 785 -15.59 -20.38 -8.25
CA ILE A 785 -14.23 -20.09 -7.79
C ILE A 785 -14.22 -19.66 -6.34
N ASP A 786 -13.39 -20.35 -5.57
CA ASP A 786 -12.98 -19.89 -4.26
C ASP A 786 -11.49 -20.14 -4.05
N TYR A 787 -10.93 -19.56 -2.99
CA TYR A 787 -9.53 -19.76 -2.66
C TYR A 787 -9.37 -19.98 -1.16
N GLN A 788 -9.23 -21.25 -0.78
CA GLN A 788 -8.99 -21.64 0.59
C GLN A 788 -7.55 -21.32 1.01
N ILE A 789 -7.39 -20.41 1.96
CA ILE A 789 -6.12 -20.17 2.63
C ILE A 789 -5.93 -21.25 3.71
N MET A 790 -5.00 -22.18 3.46
CA MET A 790 -4.75 -23.35 4.32
C MET A 790 -3.94 -23.01 5.59
N ASP A 791 -3.25 -21.88 5.61
CA ASP A 791 -2.42 -21.45 6.76
C ASP A 791 -3.26 -20.64 7.75
N SER A 792 -3.21 -21.01 9.03
CA SER A 792 -3.90 -20.32 10.13
C SER A 792 -3.27 -18.98 10.53
N SER A 793 -2.09 -18.64 9.99
CA SER A 793 -1.31 -17.46 10.37
C SER A 793 -1.87 -16.12 9.86
N ASN A 794 -2.84 -16.13 8.93
CA ASN A 794 -3.46 -14.95 8.35
C ASN A 794 -2.47 -13.81 8.03
N ASN A 795 -1.34 -14.16 7.39
CA ASN A 795 -0.38 -13.16 6.96
C ASN A 795 -0.87 -12.49 5.66
N LEU A 796 -0.54 -11.21 5.50
CA LEU A 796 -0.95 -10.42 4.34
C LEU A 796 -0.51 -11.02 3.01
N LYS A 797 0.59 -11.80 3.01
CA LYS A 797 1.05 -12.55 1.85
C LYS A 797 0.00 -13.56 1.37
N ALA A 798 -0.69 -14.26 2.25
CA ALA A 798 -1.74 -15.20 1.87
C ALA A 798 -2.96 -14.51 1.22
N LEU A 799 -3.37 -13.34 1.75
CA LEU A 799 -4.42 -12.53 1.13
C LEU A 799 -4.00 -11.96 -0.23
N GLN A 800 -2.72 -11.63 -0.40
CA GLN A 800 -2.18 -11.21 -1.69
C GLN A 800 -2.07 -12.36 -2.69
N ASP A 801 -1.68 -13.55 -2.26
CA ASP A 801 -1.66 -14.75 -3.09
C ASP A 801 -3.09 -15.13 -3.54
N GLN A 802 -4.07 -15.00 -2.64
CA GLN A 802 -5.49 -15.09 -2.99
C GLN A 802 -5.87 -14.05 -4.05
N ALA A 803 -5.54 -12.77 -3.82
CA ALA A 803 -5.86 -11.71 -4.78
C ALA A 803 -5.22 -11.93 -6.16
N ALA A 804 -3.96 -12.38 -6.19
CA ALA A 804 -3.25 -12.76 -7.41
C ALA A 804 -3.92 -13.93 -8.12
N ALA A 805 -4.36 -14.95 -7.39
CA ALA A 805 -5.06 -16.10 -7.95
C ALA A 805 -6.37 -15.70 -8.64
N TYR A 806 -7.24 -14.94 -7.96
CA TYR A 806 -8.48 -14.42 -8.55
C TYR A 806 -8.19 -13.56 -9.79
N SER A 807 -7.20 -12.65 -9.70
CA SER A 807 -6.80 -11.77 -10.82
C SER A 807 -6.30 -12.56 -12.03
N ASN A 808 -5.45 -13.56 -11.82
CA ASN A 808 -4.85 -14.34 -12.90
C ASN A 808 -5.90 -15.18 -13.66
N ILE A 809 -6.79 -15.88 -12.93
CA ILE A 809 -7.85 -16.65 -13.55
C ILE A 809 -8.77 -15.74 -14.38
N LEU A 810 -9.17 -14.59 -13.82
CA LEU A 810 -10.02 -13.64 -14.55
C LEU A 810 -9.31 -13.06 -15.78
N LYS A 811 -8.02 -12.70 -15.69
CA LYS A 811 -7.24 -12.22 -16.84
C LYS A 811 -7.14 -13.26 -17.95
N VAL A 812 -6.91 -14.54 -17.60
CA VAL A 812 -6.88 -15.63 -18.58
C VAL A 812 -8.23 -15.76 -19.28
N LEU A 813 -9.36 -15.78 -18.55
CA LEU A 813 -10.69 -15.79 -19.16
C LEU A 813 -10.93 -14.59 -20.08
N LEU A 814 -10.68 -13.39 -19.56
CA LEU A 814 -10.88 -12.16 -20.33
C LEU A 814 -9.99 -12.14 -21.57
N SER A 815 -8.80 -12.71 -21.55
CA SER A 815 -7.95 -12.80 -22.76
C SER A 815 -8.59 -13.61 -23.89
N LYS A 816 -9.55 -14.50 -23.57
CA LYS A 816 -10.24 -15.38 -24.52
C LYS A 816 -11.66 -14.93 -24.86
N ARG A 817 -12.16 -13.86 -24.23
CA ARG A 817 -13.55 -13.37 -24.38
C ARG A 817 -14.01 -13.10 -25.81
N LYS A 818 -13.08 -12.80 -26.74
CA LYS A 818 -13.41 -12.51 -28.14
C LYS A 818 -13.73 -13.76 -28.97
N ASN A 819 -13.37 -14.94 -28.45
CA ASN A 819 -13.51 -16.21 -29.17
C ASN A 819 -14.78 -16.96 -28.79
N GLY A 820 -15.48 -16.55 -27.73
CA GLY A 820 -16.71 -17.16 -27.24
C GLY A 820 -17.06 -16.69 -25.83
N VAL A 821 -18.17 -17.18 -25.28
CA VAL A 821 -18.63 -16.79 -23.95
C VAL A 821 -17.64 -17.26 -22.88
N VAL A 822 -17.37 -16.37 -21.93
CA VAL A 822 -16.60 -16.67 -20.72
C VAL A 822 -17.37 -16.21 -19.48
N THR A 823 -17.42 -17.07 -18.46
CA THR A 823 -18.04 -16.72 -17.19
C THR A 823 -17.08 -16.89 -16.01
N PHE A 824 -17.23 -16.03 -15.00
CA PHE A 824 -16.47 -16.07 -13.75
C PHE A 824 -17.44 -15.89 -12.58
N ASN A 825 -17.66 -16.94 -11.79
CA ASN A 825 -18.61 -16.91 -10.67
C ASN A 825 -17.96 -17.32 -9.35
N THR A 826 -17.88 -16.41 -8.37
CA THR A 826 -17.31 -16.76 -7.06
C THR A 826 -18.26 -17.68 -6.28
N TRP A 827 -17.73 -18.70 -5.61
CA TRP A 827 -18.56 -19.69 -4.88
C TRP A 827 -19.01 -19.20 -3.50
N GLY A 828 -19.49 -17.97 -3.44
CA GLY A 828 -19.81 -17.23 -2.23
C GLY A 828 -19.20 -15.84 -2.25
N MET A 829 -19.75 -14.94 -1.43
CA MET A 829 -19.32 -13.56 -1.34
C MET A 829 -18.53 -13.23 -0.07
N ILE A 830 -19.04 -13.68 1.08
CA ILE A 830 -18.53 -13.31 2.41
C ILE A 830 -17.98 -14.53 3.15
N ASP A 831 -16.90 -14.33 3.90
CA ASP A 831 -16.34 -15.33 4.82
C ASP A 831 -17.37 -15.68 5.93
N LYS A 832 -17.43 -16.96 6.37
CA LYS A 832 -18.44 -17.46 7.33
C LYS A 832 -17.86 -17.65 8.76
N ASN A 833 -18.69 -17.47 9.80
CA ASN A 833 -18.28 -17.66 11.21
C ASN A 833 -18.22 -19.14 11.63
N THR A 834 -19.09 -20.03 11.11
CA THR A 834 -19.15 -21.49 11.42
C THR A 834 -19.82 -22.35 10.30
N GLY A 835 -19.52 -23.67 10.20
CA GLY A 835 -20.10 -24.71 9.31
C GLY A 835 -19.05 -25.57 8.54
N ARG A 836 -19.33 -26.84 8.19
CA ARG A 836 -18.43 -27.89 7.59
C ARG A 836 -17.37 -27.45 6.55
N HIS A 837 -17.51 -26.28 5.93
CA HIS A 837 -16.54 -25.62 5.03
C HIS A 837 -15.90 -24.36 5.67
N HIS A 838 -15.46 -24.48 6.92
CA HIS A 838 -14.95 -23.41 7.78
C HIS A 838 -13.59 -22.85 7.27
N ASP A 839 -13.57 -21.75 6.52
CA ASP A 839 -12.34 -20.97 6.38
C ASP A 839 -12.63 -19.48 6.53
N LYS A 840 -11.96 -18.84 7.49
CA LYS A 840 -12.10 -17.41 7.80
C LYS A 840 -11.64 -16.48 6.67
N PHE A 841 -11.13 -17.01 5.55
CA PHE A 841 -10.47 -16.25 4.47
C PHE A 841 -10.61 -16.88 3.07
N ARG A 842 -11.82 -17.26 2.63
CA ARG A 842 -12.07 -17.96 1.36
C ARG A 842 -12.55 -17.04 0.23
N PHE A 843 -13.39 -16.06 0.56
CA PHE A 843 -14.11 -15.25 -0.44
C PHE A 843 -13.54 -13.84 -0.58
N ILE A 844 -14.18 -13.01 -1.41
CA ILE A 844 -13.69 -11.67 -1.78
C ILE A 844 -14.10 -10.57 -0.79
N PHE A 845 -15.05 -10.85 0.11
CA PHE A 845 -15.41 -10.02 1.27
C PHE A 845 -15.20 -10.80 2.57
N ASP A 846 -14.89 -10.07 3.65
CA ASP A 846 -14.86 -10.66 4.97
C ASP A 846 -16.28 -10.89 5.52
N LYS A 847 -16.38 -11.52 6.70
CA LYS A 847 -17.65 -11.81 7.37
C LYS A 847 -18.50 -10.58 7.73
N ASN A 848 -17.89 -9.40 7.73
CA ASN A 848 -18.51 -8.12 8.06
C ASN A 848 -18.82 -7.31 6.79
N ILE A 849 -18.72 -7.93 5.60
CA ILE A 849 -18.99 -7.30 4.30
C ILE A 849 -17.88 -6.31 3.88
N ASN A 850 -16.71 -6.32 4.55
CA ASN A 850 -15.60 -5.47 4.11
C ASN A 850 -14.87 -6.10 2.91
N PRO A 851 -14.51 -5.31 1.88
CA PRO A 851 -13.78 -5.82 0.72
C PRO A 851 -12.37 -6.28 1.10
N LYS A 852 -11.96 -7.44 0.59
CA LYS A 852 -10.60 -7.99 0.74
C LYS A 852 -9.73 -7.62 -0.47
N PRO A 853 -8.39 -7.79 -0.42
CA PRO A 853 -7.51 -7.55 -1.56
C PRO A 853 -7.96 -8.21 -2.87
N ALA A 854 -8.59 -9.39 -2.79
CA ALA A 854 -9.13 -10.09 -3.94
C ALA A 854 -10.24 -9.32 -4.68
N TYR A 855 -11.13 -8.62 -3.96
CA TYR A 855 -12.16 -7.78 -4.56
C TYR A 855 -11.53 -6.69 -5.45
N PHE A 856 -10.51 -5.99 -4.94
CA PHE A 856 -9.81 -4.95 -5.71
C PHE A 856 -9.05 -5.53 -6.91
N ALA A 857 -8.45 -6.71 -6.74
CA ALA A 857 -7.70 -7.37 -7.81
C ALA A 857 -8.60 -7.85 -8.96
N LEU A 858 -9.85 -8.24 -8.66
CA LEU A 858 -10.88 -8.50 -9.68
C LEU A 858 -11.23 -7.23 -10.45
N ARG A 859 -11.51 -6.13 -9.75
CA ARG A 859 -11.79 -4.83 -10.40
C ARG A 859 -10.63 -4.40 -11.31
N GLU A 860 -9.38 -4.53 -10.85
CA GLU A 860 -8.20 -4.19 -11.64
C GLU A 860 -8.04 -5.09 -12.87
N ALA A 861 -8.32 -6.40 -12.75
CA ALA A 861 -8.29 -7.33 -13.86
C ALA A 861 -9.32 -7.01 -14.95
N ILE A 862 -10.53 -6.56 -14.57
CA ILE A 862 -11.54 -6.06 -15.51
C ILE A 862 -11.06 -4.76 -16.16
N ILE A 863 -10.43 -3.87 -15.37
CA ILE A 863 -9.99 -2.58 -15.90
C ILE A 863 -8.80 -2.74 -16.87
N LYS A 864 -7.89 -3.68 -16.58
CA LYS A 864 -6.64 -3.92 -17.30
C LYS A 864 -6.41 -5.42 -17.49
N PRO A 865 -7.17 -6.09 -18.38
CA PRO A 865 -7.06 -7.54 -18.58
C PRO A 865 -5.70 -7.96 -19.15
N ASP A 866 -5.02 -7.06 -19.88
CA ASP A 866 -3.74 -7.34 -20.54
C ASP A 866 -2.51 -7.15 -19.62
N ASN A 867 -2.73 -6.77 -18.35
CA ASN A 867 -1.65 -6.68 -17.37
C ASN A 867 -0.99 -8.05 -17.15
N LYS A 868 0.31 -8.03 -16.82
CA LYS A 868 1.07 -9.24 -16.52
C LYS A 868 0.40 -10.07 -15.40
N LEU A 869 0.46 -11.39 -15.57
CA LEU A 869 0.08 -12.36 -14.55
C LEU A 869 1.03 -12.26 -13.34
N ILE A 870 0.49 -12.50 -12.15
CA ILE A 870 1.23 -12.47 -10.88
C ILE A 870 1.56 -13.91 -10.50
N LEU A 871 2.80 -14.33 -10.71
CA LEU A 871 3.22 -15.73 -10.58
C LEU A 871 4.01 -15.97 -9.28
N LYS A 872 4.10 -17.24 -8.85
CA LYS A 872 4.98 -17.70 -7.77
C LYS A 872 6.36 -18.09 -8.26
#